data_AF-Q2VIY6-F1
#
_entry.id   AF-Q2VIY6-F1
#
_cell.length_a   1.000
_cell.length_b   1.000
_cell.length_c   1.000
_cell.angle_alpha   90.00
_cell.angle_beta   90.00
_cell.angle_gamma   90.00
#
_symmetry.space_group_name_H-M   'P 1'
#
loop_
_entity.id
_entity.type
_entity.pdbx_description
1 polymer ?
#
loop_
_entity_poly.entity_id
_entity_poly.type
_entity_poly.pdbx_seq_one_letter_code
_entity_poly.pdbx_strand_id
1 'polypeptide(L)'
;MADEEQIRQIIESFKLLFDRPNEPLITPKGDKKALFQLTEKLVPPEYSNNGVELNDRFGDDATERIPLKTLDRYPQFTVASQLPADADFSLFLPKHQEMATEVIDALLGVPENQLQDFLSTCVFARGNLNPQLFNYCYSVALMHRKDTKNVPIQNFAETFPSKFMDSQVFQQARETAAVIPQNVPRTPIIIPRDYTATDLEEEHRLAYFREDIGVNLHHWHWHLVYPFTASQRAIVAKDRRGELFFYMHQQLIARYNGERLNNSLKRVKKFSNWREPIPEAYFPKLDSLTSSRGWPPRQANMQWQDLNRPVDGLNVTINDMERWRRNIEEAISTGTVTNADGTTSPLDIDILGNMLEASILSPNRELYGSIHNNGHSFSAYIHDPTHRYLESFGVIADEATTMRDPFFFRWHAWIDDICQKHKESSYVRPYTRSELENPGVSVTSVSVETQGGQPNTLNTFWMSSDVDLSRGLDFSDRGPVYARFTHLNNRPFRYVINVNNTGMARRTTVRIFIAPKFDERNLAWALSDHRKMFIEMDRFVVPLNAGQNTITRLSTESSVTIPFEQTFRDLSVQSNDPRRPNLAEFNFCGCGWPQHMLVPKGTEAGAAYQLFVMLSNYDLDSVEQPDGSQLSCVEASSFCGLKDRKYPDRRAMGFPFDRPSSTATNIEDFILPNMGLQDITIRLSNTTEPNPRNPRTN
;
A
#
# COMPACT_ATOMS: atom_id res chain seq x y z
N MET A 1 29.60 9.95 21.87
CA MET A 1 29.64 11.40 21.56
C MET A 1 30.16 11.69 20.16
N ALA A 2 31.46 11.58 19.82
CA ALA A 2 31.93 11.91 18.46
C ALA A 2 31.40 10.95 17.37
N ASP A 3 31.30 9.65 17.67
CA ASP A 3 30.80 8.61 16.75
C ASP A 3 29.27 8.71 16.53
N GLU A 4 28.51 9.08 17.58
CA GLU A 4 27.05 9.26 17.50
C GLU A 4 26.64 10.47 16.66
N GLU A 5 27.37 11.58 16.77
CA GLU A 5 27.11 12.78 15.96
C GLU A 5 27.42 12.52 14.48
N GLN A 6 28.49 11.78 14.19
CA GLN A 6 28.84 11.37 12.82
C GLN A 6 27.78 10.42 12.22
N ILE A 7 27.24 9.49 13.02
CA ILE A 7 26.12 8.63 12.61
C ILE A 7 24.84 9.46 12.39
N ARG A 8 24.58 10.47 13.22
CA ARG A 8 23.41 11.35 13.02
C ARG A 8 23.51 12.14 11.71
N GLN A 9 24.68 12.72 11.44
CA GLN A 9 24.92 13.47 10.21
C GLN A 9 24.75 12.60 8.97
N ILE A 10 25.27 11.37 8.98
CA ILE A 10 25.13 10.48 7.82
C ILE A 10 23.69 10.03 7.59
N ILE A 11 22.89 9.86 8.66
CA ILE A 11 21.46 9.57 8.56
C ILE A 11 20.72 10.73 7.88
N GLU A 12 21.04 11.99 8.20
CA GLU A 12 20.47 13.14 7.49
C GLU A 12 20.87 13.16 6.01
N SER A 13 22.12 12.84 5.68
CA SER A 13 22.58 12.75 4.29
C SER A 13 21.77 11.74 3.47
N PHE A 14 21.39 10.60 4.05
CA PHE A 14 20.55 9.61 3.38
C PHE A 14 19.14 10.16 3.05
N LYS A 15 18.53 10.94 3.95
CA LYS A 15 17.21 11.54 3.70
C LYS A 15 17.24 12.49 2.51
N LEU A 16 18.34 13.25 2.36
CA LEU A 16 18.53 14.19 1.26
C LEU A 16 18.59 13.50 -0.12
N LEU A 17 18.88 12.20 -0.18
CA LEU A 17 18.88 11.45 -1.44
C LEU A 17 17.47 11.25 -2.03
N PHE A 18 16.41 11.47 -1.25
CA PHE A 18 15.02 11.49 -1.73
C PHE A 18 14.57 12.86 -2.26
N ASP A 19 15.25 13.94 -1.86
CA ASP A 19 14.85 15.31 -2.23
C ASP A 19 15.13 15.58 -3.72
N ARG A 20 14.14 16.16 -4.41
CA ARG A 20 14.20 16.62 -5.80
C ARG A 20 14.74 15.53 -6.74
N PRO A 21 13.96 14.46 -7.00
CA PRO A 21 14.45 13.25 -7.62
C PRO A 21 15.02 13.48 -9.03
N ASN A 22 14.49 14.45 -9.79
CA ASN A 22 14.98 14.75 -11.14
C ASN A 22 16.09 15.82 -11.15
N GLU A 23 16.42 16.43 -10.01
CA GLU A 23 17.58 17.32 -9.90
C GLU A 23 18.90 16.54 -9.67
N PRO A 24 19.97 16.86 -10.42
CA PRO A 24 21.28 16.26 -10.19
C PRO A 24 21.83 16.67 -8.82
N LEU A 25 22.70 15.84 -8.24
CA LEU A 25 23.37 16.15 -6.96
C LEU A 25 24.43 17.27 -7.08
N ILE A 26 24.58 17.86 -8.26
CA ILE A 26 25.38 19.08 -8.49
C ILE A 26 24.80 20.25 -7.70
N THR A 27 23.47 20.34 -7.60
CA THR A 27 22.76 21.41 -6.86
C THR A 27 22.52 21.03 -5.39
N PRO A 28 22.40 22.02 -4.47
CA PRO A 28 22.13 21.75 -3.07
C PRO A 28 20.76 21.09 -2.84
N LYS A 29 20.67 20.26 -1.79
CA LYS A 29 19.48 19.48 -1.42
C LYS A 29 18.92 19.90 -0.06
N GLY A 30 17.61 19.73 0.07
CA GLY A 30 16.82 20.11 1.25
C GLY A 30 16.77 21.62 1.51
N ASP A 31 16.00 22.00 2.53
CA ASP A 31 15.80 23.42 2.89
C ASP A 31 17.06 24.08 3.47
N LYS A 32 17.99 23.27 4.00
CA LYS A 32 19.29 23.70 4.51
C LYS A 32 20.37 23.73 3.42
N LYS A 33 20.00 23.78 2.13
CA LYS A 33 20.94 23.90 1.00
C LYS A 33 22.22 23.05 1.19
N ALA A 34 22.05 21.78 1.52
CA ALA A 34 23.17 20.89 1.80
C ALA A 34 23.76 20.38 0.48
N LEU A 35 25.07 20.55 0.29
CA LEU A 35 25.75 20.20 -0.95
C LEU A 35 26.57 18.93 -0.78
N PHE A 36 26.32 17.93 -1.62
CA PHE A 36 27.20 16.77 -1.74
C PHE A 36 28.46 17.18 -2.52
N GLN A 37 29.64 16.94 -1.95
CA GLN A 37 30.91 17.27 -2.58
C GLN A 37 31.24 16.23 -3.64
N LEU A 38 30.92 16.53 -4.90
CA LEU A 38 31.09 15.61 -6.01
C LEU A 38 32.55 15.60 -6.49
N THR A 39 33.06 14.41 -6.79
CA THR A 39 34.32 14.22 -7.53
C THR A 39 34.00 13.89 -8.98
N GLU A 40 35.00 13.93 -9.88
CA GLU A 40 34.83 13.63 -11.31
C GLU A 40 34.09 12.31 -11.59
N LYS A 41 34.23 11.30 -10.71
CA LYS A 41 33.57 9.99 -10.86
C LYS A 41 32.11 9.96 -10.38
N LEU A 42 31.69 10.96 -9.61
CA LEU A 42 30.34 11.06 -9.01
C LEU A 42 29.44 12.05 -9.75
N VAL A 43 30.01 12.81 -10.68
CA VAL A 43 29.26 13.72 -11.54
C VAL A 43 28.49 12.90 -12.59
N PRO A 44 27.21 13.22 -12.87
CA PRO A 44 26.45 12.57 -13.93
C PRO A 44 27.15 12.69 -15.30
N PRO A 45 27.01 11.72 -16.21
CA PRO A 45 27.74 11.70 -17.49
C PRO A 45 27.59 12.99 -18.32
N GLU A 46 26.41 13.59 -18.31
CA GLU A 46 26.08 14.84 -19.04
C GLU A 46 26.90 16.05 -18.58
N TYR A 47 27.37 16.04 -17.33
CA TYR A 47 28.13 17.12 -16.70
C TYR A 47 29.60 16.76 -16.53
N SER A 48 30.10 15.72 -17.19
CA SER A 48 31.50 15.24 -17.02
C SER A 48 32.58 16.32 -17.24
N ASN A 49 32.32 17.33 -18.08
CA ASN A 49 33.28 18.40 -18.38
C ASN A 49 33.27 19.58 -17.40
N ASN A 50 32.15 19.83 -16.72
CA ASN A 50 31.94 21.06 -15.94
C ASN A 50 31.22 20.83 -14.59
N GLY A 51 30.83 19.61 -14.26
CA GLY A 51 29.97 19.32 -13.12
C GLY A 51 30.63 19.52 -11.77
N VAL A 52 31.96 19.29 -11.67
CA VAL A 52 32.73 19.63 -10.47
C VAL A 52 32.77 21.15 -10.29
N GLU A 53 33.08 21.90 -11.34
CA GLU A 53 33.10 23.37 -11.30
C GLU A 53 31.71 23.94 -10.94
N LEU A 54 30.63 23.38 -11.50
CA LEU A 54 29.26 23.77 -11.15
C LEU A 54 28.94 23.44 -9.69
N ASN A 55 29.32 22.25 -9.21
CA ASN A 55 29.10 21.84 -7.82
C ASN A 55 29.84 22.78 -6.86
N ASP A 56 31.08 23.16 -7.16
CA ASP A 56 31.85 24.14 -6.38
C ASP A 56 31.16 25.51 -6.33
N ARG A 57 30.68 26.01 -7.47
CA ARG A 57 29.92 27.28 -7.54
C ARG A 57 28.66 27.25 -6.69
N PHE A 58 27.88 26.17 -6.75
CA PHE A 58 26.72 26.01 -5.88
C PHE A 58 27.10 25.83 -4.41
N GLY A 59 28.31 25.31 -4.15
CA GLY A 59 28.85 25.12 -2.82
C GLY A 59 29.23 26.41 -2.10
N ASP A 60 29.53 27.49 -2.83
CA ASP A 60 29.89 28.78 -2.23
C ASP A 60 28.73 29.39 -1.43
N ASP A 61 27.49 29.11 -1.83
CA ASP A 61 26.26 29.54 -1.14
C ASP A 61 25.61 28.43 -0.29
N ALA A 62 26.23 27.24 -0.20
CA ALA A 62 25.71 26.11 0.55
C ALA A 62 25.96 26.28 2.05
N THR A 63 24.95 26.02 2.87
CA THR A 63 25.08 26.12 4.33
C THR A 63 25.67 24.87 4.97
N GLU A 64 25.73 23.76 4.23
CA GLU A 64 26.33 22.50 4.66
C GLU A 64 27.02 21.84 3.46
N ARG A 65 28.19 21.22 3.70
CA ARG A 65 28.94 20.46 2.70
C ARG A 65 29.14 19.04 3.21
N ILE A 66 28.67 18.06 2.43
CA ILE A 66 28.70 16.64 2.77
C ILE A 66 29.86 16.00 2.00
N PRO A 67 30.98 15.67 2.67
CA PRO A 67 32.08 14.97 2.04
C PRO A 67 31.67 13.55 1.67
N LEU A 68 32.15 13.08 0.52
CA LEU A 68 31.90 11.72 0.04
C LEU A 68 33.20 10.92 0.03
N LYS A 69 33.15 9.70 0.55
CA LYS A 69 34.28 8.78 0.51
C LYS A 69 34.50 8.30 -0.92
N THR A 70 35.72 8.38 -1.42
CA THR A 70 36.11 7.77 -2.70
C THR A 70 35.94 6.25 -2.59
N LEU A 71 35.17 5.67 -3.50
CA LEU A 71 35.00 4.21 -3.57
C LEU A 71 36.22 3.55 -4.22
N ASP A 72 36.69 2.46 -3.63
CA ASP A 72 37.74 1.61 -4.24
C ASP A 72 37.27 1.01 -5.57
N ARG A 73 35.98 0.67 -5.64
CA ARG A 73 35.31 0.17 -6.84
C ARG A 73 33.90 0.72 -6.94
N TYR A 74 33.63 1.42 -8.03
CA TYR A 74 32.28 1.90 -8.35
C TYR A 74 31.43 0.72 -8.88
N PRO A 75 30.13 0.67 -8.53
CA PRO A 75 29.23 -0.35 -9.07
C PRO A 75 29.09 -0.18 -10.58
N GLN A 76 28.86 -1.29 -11.27
CA GLN A 76 28.58 -1.29 -12.71
C GLN A 76 27.11 -1.62 -12.91
N PHE A 77 26.36 -0.66 -13.44
CA PHE A 77 24.95 -0.82 -13.78
C PHE A 77 24.84 -1.06 -15.28
N THR A 78 24.98 -2.30 -15.72
CA THR A 78 24.97 -2.65 -17.15
C THR A 78 23.58 -2.84 -17.72
N VAL A 79 22.62 -3.23 -16.86
CA VAL A 79 21.22 -3.45 -17.22
C VAL A 79 20.39 -2.23 -16.83
N ALA A 80 20.53 -1.74 -15.60
CA ALA A 80 19.75 -0.63 -15.07
C ALA A 80 20.00 0.71 -15.77
N SER A 81 21.20 0.95 -16.30
CA SER A 81 21.50 2.16 -17.08
C SER A 81 20.84 2.19 -18.47
N GLN A 82 20.25 1.08 -18.91
CA GLN A 82 19.51 1.02 -20.18
C GLN A 82 18.13 1.69 -20.07
N LEU A 83 17.61 1.89 -18.85
CA LEU A 83 16.39 2.66 -18.63
C LEU A 83 16.72 4.16 -18.68
N PRO A 84 16.18 4.93 -19.63
CA PRO A 84 16.45 6.36 -19.72
C PRO A 84 16.06 7.10 -18.43
N ALA A 85 16.77 8.19 -18.13
CA ALA A 85 16.49 9.01 -16.95
C ALA A 85 15.11 9.69 -17.01
N ASP A 86 14.58 9.89 -18.21
CA ASP A 86 13.27 10.47 -18.54
C ASP A 86 12.22 9.40 -18.90
N ALA A 87 12.42 8.14 -18.52
CA ALA A 87 11.41 7.09 -18.65
C ALA A 87 10.62 6.89 -17.35
N ASP A 88 9.38 6.39 -17.46
CA ASP A 88 8.63 5.91 -16.29
C ASP A 88 9.02 4.48 -15.92
N PHE A 89 8.96 4.14 -14.63
CA PHE A 89 9.36 2.84 -14.12
C PHE A 89 8.16 2.06 -13.56
N SER A 90 8.05 0.78 -13.91
CA SER A 90 7.05 -0.15 -13.37
C SER A 90 7.65 -1.52 -13.11
N LEU A 91 7.36 -2.11 -11.95
CA LEU A 91 7.78 -3.49 -11.65
C LEU A 91 6.99 -4.53 -12.45
N PHE A 92 5.84 -4.20 -13.03
CA PHE A 92 5.08 -5.15 -13.87
C PHE A 92 5.79 -5.47 -15.20
N LEU A 93 6.82 -4.70 -15.56
CA LEU A 93 7.64 -4.92 -16.76
C LEU A 93 8.84 -5.84 -16.43
N PRO A 94 8.98 -6.99 -17.09
CA PRO A 94 10.07 -7.92 -16.82
C PRO A 94 11.46 -7.29 -16.90
N LYS A 95 11.70 -6.40 -17.88
CA LYS A 95 13.01 -5.72 -17.98
C LYS A 95 13.30 -4.81 -16.79
N HIS A 96 12.29 -4.13 -16.27
CA HIS A 96 12.44 -3.25 -15.12
C HIS A 96 12.68 -4.05 -13.83
N GLN A 97 12.15 -5.27 -13.72
CA GLN A 97 12.46 -6.19 -12.63
C GLN A 97 13.95 -6.59 -12.63
N GLU A 98 14.50 -6.90 -13.80
CA GLU A 98 15.94 -7.22 -13.96
C GLU A 98 16.81 -6.02 -13.56
N MET A 99 16.44 -4.82 -14.01
CA MET A 99 17.11 -3.56 -13.66
C MET A 99 17.07 -3.30 -12.15
N ALA A 100 15.89 -3.42 -11.52
CA ALA A 100 15.74 -3.22 -10.09
C ALA A 100 16.54 -4.23 -9.28
N THR A 101 16.63 -5.47 -9.75
CA THR A 101 17.42 -6.54 -9.13
C THR A 101 18.92 -6.21 -9.14
N GLU A 102 19.47 -5.77 -10.28
CA GLU A 102 20.88 -5.36 -10.41
C GLU A 102 21.24 -4.24 -9.40
N VAL A 103 20.38 -3.23 -9.29
CA VAL A 103 20.62 -2.09 -8.39
C VAL A 103 20.48 -2.50 -6.93
N ILE A 104 19.45 -3.26 -6.56
CA ILE A 104 19.26 -3.74 -5.19
C ILE A 104 20.46 -4.59 -4.75
N ASP A 105 20.96 -5.48 -5.61
CA ASP A 105 22.12 -6.31 -5.30
C ASP A 105 23.39 -5.48 -5.10
N ALA A 106 23.60 -4.45 -5.92
CA ALA A 106 24.73 -3.54 -5.74
C ALA A 106 24.67 -2.78 -4.40
N LEU A 107 23.49 -2.27 -4.03
CA LEU A 107 23.28 -1.52 -2.78
C LEU A 107 23.37 -2.42 -1.54
N LEU A 108 22.84 -3.64 -1.60
CA LEU A 108 22.94 -4.62 -0.51
C LEU A 108 24.33 -5.24 -0.42
N GLY A 109 25.10 -5.26 -1.51
CA GLY A 109 26.47 -5.77 -1.57
C GLY A 109 27.50 -4.91 -0.84
N VAL A 110 27.18 -3.65 -0.51
CA VAL A 110 28.05 -2.80 0.32
C VAL A 110 28.17 -3.41 1.72
N PRO A 111 29.39 -3.59 2.29
CA PRO A 111 29.55 -4.20 3.61
C PRO A 111 28.72 -3.50 4.71
N GLU A 112 28.19 -4.28 5.66
CA GLU A 112 27.47 -3.73 6.81
C GLU A 112 28.38 -2.81 7.65
N ASN A 113 27.79 -1.76 8.22
CA ASN A 113 28.44 -0.71 9.04
C ASN A 113 29.44 0.20 8.29
N GLN A 114 29.56 0.06 6.97
CA GLN A 114 30.32 0.98 6.11
C GLN A 114 29.41 2.06 5.52
N LEU A 115 28.76 2.84 6.38
CA LEU A 115 27.71 3.78 5.96
C LEU A 115 28.22 4.87 4.99
N GLN A 116 29.49 5.27 5.07
CA GLN A 116 30.11 6.21 4.13
C GLN A 116 30.29 5.61 2.73
N ASP A 117 30.69 4.34 2.64
CA ASP A 117 30.74 3.63 1.35
C ASP A 117 29.33 3.46 0.78
N PHE A 118 28.36 3.16 1.64
CA PHE A 118 26.96 3.03 1.25
C PHE A 118 26.41 4.36 0.71
N LEU A 119 26.69 5.47 1.39
CA LEU A 119 26.30 6.81 0.94
C LEU A 119 26.91 7.16 -0.42
N SER A 120 28.21 6.99 -0.60
CA SER A 120 28.88 7.25 -1.89
C SER A 120 28.35 6.35 -3.01
N THR A 121 28.02 5.08 -2.70
CA THR A 121 27.41 4.15 -3.66
C THR A 121 26.01 4.62 -4.07
N CYS A 122 25.19 5.08 -3.12
CA CYS A 122 23.87 5.62 -3.39
C CYS A 122 23.93 6.93 -4.19
N VAL A 123 24.88 7.81 -3.89
CA VAL A 123 25.12 9.05 -4.65
C VAL A 123 25.51 8.73 -6.10
N PHE A 124 26.42 7.77 -6.30
CA PHE A 124 26.79 7.33 -7.64
C PHE A 124 25.60 6.72 -8.39
N ALA A 125 24.81 5.87 -7.73
CA ALA A 125 23.60 5.27 -8.32
C ALA A 125 22.58 6.35 -8.73
N ARG A 126 22.28 7.31 -7.85
CA ARG A 126 21.35 8.41 -8.14
C ARG A 126 21.77 9.25 -9.35
N GLY A 127 23.07 9.52 -9.50
CA GLY A 127 23.58 10.31 -10.61
C GLY A 127 23.62 9.61 -11.97
N ASN A 128 23.43 8.28 -12.02
CA ASN A 128 23.61 7.46 -13.22
C ASN A 128 22.38 6.61 -13.60
N LEU A 129 21.30 6.69 -12.83
CA LEU A 129 20.12 5.83 -13.01
C LEU A 129 18.84 6.64 -13.10
N ASN A 130 17.81 6.02 -13.67
CA ASN A 130 16.46 6.53 -13.64
C ASN A 130 16.01 6.84 -12.19
N PRO A 131 15.39 8.02 -11.94
CA PRO A 131 15.10 8.48 -10.59
C PRO A 131 14.02 7.66 -9.88
N GLN A 132 13.03 7.15 -10.61
CA GLN A 132 11.98 6.29 -10.04
C GLN A 132 12.55 4.91 -9.67
N LEU A 133 13.36 4.32 -10.57
CA LEU A 133 14.09 3.08 -10.33
C LEU A 133 15.02 3.21 -9.11
N PHE A 134 15.84 4.26 -9.06
CA PHE A 134 16.73 4.52 -7.93
C PHE A 134 15.96 4.64 -6.62
N ASN A 135 14.87 5.42 -6.60
CA ASN A 135 14.06 5.61 -5.39
C ASN A 135 13.51 4.28 -4.85
N TYR A 136 12.97 3.43 -5.73
CA TYR A 136 12.48 2.11 -5.35
C TYR A 136 13.60 1.23 -4.77
N CYS A 137 14.70 1.06 -5.52
CA CYS A 137 15.82 0.21 -5.10
C CYS A 137 16.49 0.71 -3.81
N TYR A 138 16.62 2.02 -3.68
CA TYR A 138 17.16 2.68 -2.49
C TYR A 138 16.27 2.44 -1.27
N SER A 139 14.95 2.58 -1.42
CA SER A 139 13.98 2.30 -0.37
C SER A 139 14.04 0.84 0.08
N VAL A 140 14.08 -0.11 -0.86
CA VAL A 140 14.24 -1.54 -0.54
C VAL A 140 15.55 -1.80 0.21
N ALA A 141 16.67 -1.21 -0.22
CA ALA A 141 17.95 -1.37 0.46
C ALA A 141 17.91 -0.83 1.90
N LEU A 142 17.35 0.36 2.13
CA LEU A 142 17.19 0.93 3.47
C LEU A 142 16.27 0.10 4.39
N MET A 143 15.29 -0.61 3.84
CA MET A 143 14.40 -1.46 4.64
C MET A 143 15.10 -2.71 5.14
N HIS A 144 16.00 -3.26 4.32
CA HIS A 144 16.58 -4.59 4.48
C HIS A 144 17.98 -4.63 5.08
N ARG A 145 18.78 -3.56 4.94
CA ARG A 145 20.10 -3.52 5.60
C ARG A 145 19.95 -3.30 7.10
N LYS A 146 20.78 -3.99 7.89
CA LYS A 146 20.73 -3.91 9.36
C LYS A 146 21.24 -2.59 9.93
N ASP A 147 22.16 -1.95 9.22
CA ASP A 147 22.83 -0.71 9.62
C ASP A 147 22.07 0.57 9.23
N THR A 148 20.98 0.47 8.47
CA THR A 148 20.14 1.61 8.04
C THR A 148 18.73 1.59 8.63
N LYS A 149 18.49 0.73 9.62
CA LYS A 149 17.21 0.60 10.33
C LYS A 149 16.63 1.93 10.86
N ASN A 150 17.51 2.88 11.20
CA ASN A 150 17.16 4.20 11.73
C ASN A 150 16.95 5.29 10.66
N VAL A 151 17.13 4.98 9.37
CA VAL A 151 17.05 5.96 8.28
C VAL A 151 15.61 6.01 7.77
N PRO A 152 14.83 7.07 8.00
CA PRO A 152 13.43 7.11 7.56
C PRO A 152 13.32 7.30 6.05
N ILE A 153 12.56 6.41 5.41
CA ILE A 153 12.11 6.57 4.01
C ILE A 153 11.18 7.78 3.95
N GLN A 154 11.48 8.69 3.02
CA GLN A 154 10.68 9.90 2.85
C GLN A 154 9.32 9.58 2.24
N ASN A 155 8.33 10.43 2.52
CA ASN A 155 6.98 10.22 2.03
C ASN A 155 6.96 10.19 0.49
N PHE A 156 6.42 9.13 -0.09
CA PHE A 156 6.42 8.95 -1.54
C PHE A 156 5.53 9.98 -2.26
N ALA A 157 4.48 10.49 -1.60
CA ALA A 157 3.66 11.57 -2.12
C ALA A 157 4.31 12.96 -2.02
N GLU A 158 5.31 13.14 -1.16
CA GLU A 158 6.16 14.35 -1.18
C GLU A 158 7.28 14.22 -2.23
N THR A 159 7.78 12.99 -2.47
CA THR A 159 8.91 12.74 -3.38
C THR A 159 8.49 12.71 -4.86
N PHE A 160 7.40 12.00 -5.17
CA PHE A 160 6.79 11.94 -6.51
C PHE A 160 5.31 12.37 -6.45
N PRO A 161 5.02 13.64 -6.11
CA PRO A 161 3.65 14.12 -5.91
C PRO A 161 2.77 13.94 -7.15
N SER A 162 3.35 13.92 -8.36
CA SER A 162 2.62 13.74 -9.62
C SER A 162 1.94 12.39 -9.78
N LYS A 163 2.32 11.38 -8.99
CA LYS A 163 1.58 10.11 -8.93
C LYS A 163 0.28 10.22 -8.12
N PHE A 164 0.11 11.31 -7.36
CA PHE A 164 -0.92 11.41 -6.32
C PHE A 164 -1.99 12.47 -6.55
N MET A 165 -1.75 13.45 -7.42
CA MET A 165 -2.62 14.60 -7.61
C MET A 165 -2.68 15.06 -9.06
N ASP A 166 -3.72 15.85 -9.36
CA ASP A 166 -3.95 16.44 -10.68
C ASP A 166 -2.72 17.22 -11.20
N SER A 167 -2.38 16.97 -12.46
CA SER A 167 -1.34 17.66 -13.23
C SER A 167 -1.41 19.19 -13.14
N GLN A 168 -2.62 19.78 -13.09
CA GLN A 168 -2.81 21.23 -13.06
C GLN A 168 -2.22 21.90 -11.81
N VAL A 169 -2.12 21.15 -10.70
CA VAL A 169 -1.55 21.64 -9.44
C VAL A 169 -0.10 22.05 -9.60
N PHE A 170 0.68 21.36 -10.46
CA PHE A 170 2.11 21.61 -10.57
C PHE A 170 2.43 22.94 -11.27
N GLN A 171 1.60 23.39 -12.21
CA GLN A 171 1.77 24.72 -12.80
C GLN A 171 1.57 25.81 -11.73
N GLN A 172 0.50 25.70 -10.95
CA GLN A 172 0.19 26.63 -9.86
C GLN A 172 1.26 26.58 -8.75
N ALA A 173 1.80 25.39 -8.47
CA ALA A 173 2.86 25.20 -7.49
C ALA A 173 4.16 25.89 -7.91
N ARG A 174 4.55 25.79 -9.19
CA ARG A 174 5.72 26.51 -9.73
C ARG A 174 5.52 28.03 -9.70
N GLU A 175 4.33 28.50 -10.09
CA GLU A 175 3.98 29.93 -10.00
C GLU A 175 4.09 30.43 -8.55
N THR A 176 3.49 29.70 -7.62
CA THR A 176 3.51 30.03 -6.19
C THR A 176 4.94 30.05 -5.65
N ALA A 177 5.77 29.08 -6.04
CA ALA A 177 7.17 28.99 -5.64
C ALA A 177 8.00 30.18 -6.14
N ALA A 178 7.81 30.58 -7.39
CA ALA A 178 8.58 31.64 -8.04
C ALA A 178 8.12 33.06 -7.66
N VAL A 179 6.81 33.28 -7.46
CA VAL A 179 6.24 34.62 -7.22
C VAL A 179 6.28 34.98 -5.74
N ILE A 180 6.02 34.02 -4.85
CA ILE A 180 5.91 34.28 -3.40
C ILE A 180 7.23 33.85 -2.73
N PRO A 181 7.98 34.81 -2.13
CA PRO A 181 9.22 34.51 -1.43
C PRO A 181 9.04 33.45 -0.32
N GLN A 182 10.08 32.65 -0.08
CA GLN A 182 10.07 31.54 0.91
C GLN A 182 9.65 31.96 2.33
N ASN A 183 9.91 33.20 2.73
CA ASN A 183 9.60 33.73 4.06
C ASN A 183 8.15 34.22 4.23
N VAL A 184 7.34 34.18 3.16
CA VAL A 184 5.92 34.55 3.19
C VAL A 184 5.08 33.28 3.14
N PRO A 185 4.09 33.10 4.04
CA PRO A 185 3.17 31.98 3.98
C PRO A 185 2.47 31.90 2.63
N ARG A 186 2.60 30.76 1.94
CA ARG A 186 1.94 30.49 0.66
C ARG A 186 0.55 29.90 0.90
N THR A 187 -0.45 30.41 0.18
CA THR A 187 -1.81 29.86 0.22
C THR A 187 -1.81 28.45 -0.37
N PRO A 188 -2.41 27.45 0.29
CA PRO A 188 -2.51 26.10 -0.26
C PRO A 188 -3.29 26.08 -1.57
N ILE A 189 -2.78 25.34 -2.56
CA ILE A 189 -3.45 25.08 -3.84
C ILE A 189 -4.56 24.07 -3.61
N ILE A 190 -5.80 24.43 -3.91
CA ILE A 190 -6.96 23.56 -3.67
C ILE A 190 -7.06 22.52 -4.78
N ILE A 191 -7.00 21.24 -4.41
CA ILE A 191 -7.27 20.12 -5.32
C ILE A 191 -8.79 19.91 -5.36
N PRO A 192 -9.44 20.03 -6.53
CA PRO A 192 -10.87 19.74 -6.68
C PRO A 192 -11.16 18.28 -6.31
N ARG A 193 -12.33 18.02 -5.73
CA ARG A 193 -12.81 16.63 -5.54
C ARG A 193 -13.06 15.93 -6.87
N ASP A 194 -13.60 16.69 -7.83
CA ASP A 194 -13.98 16.21 -9.15
C ASP A 194 -12.97 16.75 -10.17
N TYR A 195 -11.92 15.97 -10.46
CA TYR A 195 -10.90 16.34 -11.44
C TYR A 195 -10.72 15.27 -12.55
N THR A 196 -10.87 13.98 -12.23
CA THR A 196 -10.78 12.91 -13.23
C THR A 196 -12.03 12.79 -14.10
N ALA A 197 -13.21 12.94 -13.49
CA ALA A 197 -14.52 12.97 -14.14
C ALA A 197 -15.51 13.82 -13.32
N THR A 198 -16.79 13.76 -13.70
CA THR A 198 -17.92 14.34 -12.97
C THR A 198 -18.94 13.24 -12.69
N ASP A 199 -20.00 13.51 -11.93
CA ASP A 199 -21.10 12.57 -11.66
C ASP A 199 -21.88 12.11 -12.92
N LEU A 200 -21.58 12.66 -14.12
CA LEU A 200 -22.02 12.10 -15.40
C LEU A 200 -21.46 10.70 -15.65
N GLU A 201 -20.28 10.40 -15.11
CA GLU A 201 -19.66 9.07 -15.09
C GLU A 201 -20.01 8.37 -13.78
N GLU A 202 -20.70 7.23 -13.83
CA GLU A 202 -21.22 6.59 -12.61
C GLU A 202 -20.10 6.11 -11.67
N GLU A 203 -18.98 5.65 -12.22
CA GLU A 203 -17.81 5.21 -11.46
C GLU A 203 -17.10 6.38 -10.74
N HIS A 204 -17.37 7.64 -11.13
CA HIS A 204 -16.84 8.83 -10.47
C HIS A 204 -17.32 8.98 -9.03
N ARG A 205 -18.49 8.41 -8.69
CA ARG A 205 -19.00 8.40 -7.32
C ARG A 205 -18.05 7.77 -6.30
N LEU A 206 -17.12 6.92 -6.76
CA LEU A 206 -16.09 6.26 -5.94
C LEU A 206 -14.70 6.88 -6.08
N ALA A 207 -14.55 8.02 -6.76
CA ALA A 207 -13.26 8.72 -6.89
C ALA A 207 -12.63 9.00 -5.53
N TYR A 208 -13.43 9.40 -4.52
CA TYR A 208 -12.93 9.63 -3.16
C TYR A 208 -12.27 8.41 -2.49
N PHE A 209 -12.57 7.19 -2.94
CA PHE A 209 -11.96 5.96 -2.46
C PHE A 209 -10.78 5.57 -3.34
N ARG A 210 -10.99 5.54 -4.67
CA ARG A 210 -10.00 5.11 -5.66
C ARG A 210 -8.78 6.03 -5.69
N GLU A 211 -9.01 7.33 -5.54
CA GLU A 211 -8.03 8.39 -5.73
C GLU A 211 -7.57 9.00 -4.40
N ASP A 212 -7.95 8.40 -3.26
CA ASP A 212 -7.42 8.78 -1.95
C ASP A 212 -5.91 8.53 -1.91
N ILE A 213 -5.16 9.57 -1.53
CA ILE A 213 -3.69 9.53 -1.49
C ILE A 213 -3.22 8.47 -0.47
N GLY A 214 -3.87 8.35 0.69
CA GLY A 214 -3.49 7.40 1.74
C GLY A 214 -3.73 5.95 1.35
N VAL A 215 -4.82 5.67 0.62
CA VAL A 215 -5.14 4.33 0.10
C VAL A 215 -4.10 3.91 -0.94
N ASN A 216 -3.75 4.80 -1.86
CA ASN A 216 -2.72 4.52 -2.87
C ASN A 216 -1.30 4.39 -2.24
N LEU A 217 -0.99 5.21 -1.23
CA LEU A 217 0.25 5.06 -0.45
C LEU A 217 0.31 3.72 0.27
N HIS A 218 -0.78 3.26 0.89
CA HIS A 218 -0.82 1.94 1.53
C HIS A 218 -0.46 0.82 0.54
N HIS A 219 -1.07 0.83 -0.64
CA HIS A 219 -0.83 -0.19 -1.67
C HIS A 219 0.61 -0.19 -2.18
N TRP A 220 1.18 0.98 -2.45
CA TRP A 220 2.59 1.11 -2.79
C TRP A 220 3.51 0.57 -1.69
N HIS A 221 3.30 0.97 -0.42
CA HIS A 221 4.11 0.48 0.69
C HIS A 221 3.95 -1.03 0.92
N TRP A 222 2.75 -1.58 0.72
CA TRP A 222 2.52 -3.02 0.83
C TRP A 222 3.38 -3.80 -0.17
N HIS A 223 3.39 -3.37 -1.44
CA HIS A 223 4.22 -3.98 -2.48
C HIS A 223 5.72 -3.71 -2.29
N LEU A 224 6.11 -2.57 -1.70
CA LEU A 224 7.49 -2.30 -1.30
C LEU A 224 7.96 -3.25 -0.18
N VAL A 225 7.10 -3.53 0.81
CA VAL A 225 7.38 -4.47 1.90
C VAL A 225 7.38 -5.92 1.39
N TYR A 226 6.45 -6.28 0.51
CA TYR A 226 6.26 -7.63 0.00
C TYR A 226 6.51 -7.73 -1.50
N PRO A 227 7.73 -7.41 -1.99
CA PRO A 227 8.04 -7.46 -3.42
C PRO A 227 7.94 -8.90 -3.91
N PHE A 228 7.50 -9.09 -5.15
CA PHE A 228 7.34 -10.42 -5.74
C PHE A 228 8.64 -10.96 -6.38
N THR A 229 9.68 -10.13 -6.51
CA THR A 229 10.98 -10.49 -7.09
C THR A 229 12.15 -9.82 -6.38
N ALA A 230 13.26 -10.55 -6.25
CA ALA A 230 14.59 -10.09 -5.83
C ALA A 230 15.59 -11.24 -6.03
N SER A 231 16.89 -10.96 -6.25
CA SER A 231 17.92 -12.02 -6.28
C SER A 231 18.02 -12.76 -4.94
N GLN A 232 17.99 -12.01 -3.84
CA GLN A 232 18.02 -12.59 -2.50
C GLN A 232 16.62 -13.08 -2.13
N ARG A 233 16.38 -14.39 -2.26
CA ARG A 233 15.09 -15.02 -1.94
C ARG A 233 14.52 -14.61 -0.57
N ALA A 234 15.37 -14.35 0.43
CA ALA A 234 14.95 -13.92 1.77
C ALA A 234 14.20 -12.58 1.80
N ILE A 235 14.41 -11.70 0.80
CA ILE A 235 13.66 -10.45 0.65
C ILE A 235 12.21 -10.73 0.28
N VAL A 236 11.97 -11.71 -0.59
CA VAL A 236 10.62 -12.09 -1.05
C VAL A 236 9.96 -13.07 -0.07
N ALA A 237 10.71 -14.03 0.47
CA ALA A 237 10.24 -15.11 1.34
C ALA A 237 9.91 -14.67 2.77
N LYS A 238 9.03 -13.69 2.90
CA LYS A 238 8.42 -13.27 4.17
C LYS A 238 7.28 -14.21 4.55
N ASP A 239 6.99 -14.30 5.85
CA ASP A 239 6.00 -15.22 6.41
C ASP A 239 4.62 -15.05 5.76
N ARG A 240 4.07 -16.14 5.21
CA ARG A 240 2.71 -16.23 4.63
C ARG A 240 2.37 -15.12 3.63
N ARG A 241 3.36 -14.64 2.86
CA ARG A 241 3.16 -13.46 1.99
C ARG A 241 2.21 -13.71 0.82
N GLY A 242 2.05 -14.95 0.36
CA GLY A 242 1.06 -15.32 -0.65
C GLY A 242 -0.36 -15.31 -0.09
N GLU A 243 -0.54 -15.78 1.14
CA GLU A 243 -1.83 -15.66 1.84
C GLU A 243 -2.16 -14.19 2.12
N LEU A 244 -1.16 -13.39 2.51
CA LEU A 244 -1.34 -11.96 2.75
C LEU A 244 -1.65 -11.19 1.46
N PHE A 245 -1.03 -11.58 0.34
CA PHE A 245 -1.40 -11.06 -0.99
C PHE A 245 -2.88 -11.28 -1.27
N PHE A 246 -3.38 -12.50 -1.08
CA PHE A 246 -4.82 -12.78 -1.20
C PHE A 246 -5.64 -11.92 -0.22
N TYR A 247 -5.27 -11.92 1.06
CA TYR A 247 -6.11 -11.32 2.10
C TYR A 247 -6.22 -9.80 1.98
N MET A 248 -5.10 -9.10 1.76
CA MET A 248 -5.08 -7.65 1.62
C MET A 248 -5.97 -7.22 0.44
N HIS A 249 -5.82 -7.88 -0.72
CA HIS A 249 -6.62 -7.55 -1.90
C HIS A 249 -8.09 -7.99 -1.77
N GLN A 250 -8.40 -9.11 -1.10
CA GLN A 250 -9.78 -9.48 -0.79
C GLN A 250 -10.44 -8.40 0.07
N GLN A 251 -9.78 -7.98 1.14
CA GLN A 251 -10.27 -6.94 2.03
C GLN A 251 -10.48 -5.59 1.31
N LEU A 252 -9.62 -5.29 0.35
CA LEU A 252 -9.78 -4.12 -0.51
C LEU A 252 -11.02 -4.22 -1.40
N ILE A 253 -11.28 -5.37 -2.02
CA ILE A 253 -12.50 -5.62 -2.79
C ILE A 253 -13.76 -5.54 -1.91
N ALA A 254 -13.73 -6.11 -0.70
CA ALA A 254 -14.84 -6.04 0.25
C ALA A 254 -15.14 -4.58 0.66
N ARG A 255 -14.11 -3.78 0.97
CA ARG A 255 -14.23 -2.34 1.26
C ARG A 255 -14.80 -1.58 0.06
N TYR A 256 -14.25 -1.80 -1.14
CA TYR A 256 -14.71 -1.18 -2.37
C TYR A 256 -16.19 -1.51 -2.65
N ASN A 257 -16.58 -2.78 -2.51
CA ASN A 257 -17.97 -3.20 -2.69
C ASN A 257 -18.91 -2.57 -1.65
N GLY A 258 -18.47 -2.43 -0.40
CA GLY A 258 -19.19 -1.66 0.61
C GLY A 258 -19.44 -0.22 0.17
N GLU A 259 -18.42 0.44 -0.41
CA GLU A 259 -18.58 1.80 -0.94
C GLU A 259 -19.48 1.87 -2.16
N ARG A 260 -19.42 0.88 -3.07
CA ARG A 260 -20.34 0.80 -4.23
C ARG A 260 -21.79 0.80 -3.76
N LEU A 261 -22.11 -0.03 -2.77
CA LEU A 261 -23.46 -0.11 -2.19
C LEU A 261 -23.89 1.22 -1.55
N ASN A 262 -22.97 1.91 -0.85
CA ASN A 262 -23.20 3.24 -0.28
C ASN A 262 -23.33 4.37 -1.35
N ASN A 263 -23.08 4.06 -2.62
CA ASN A 263 -23.12 4.99 -3.75
C ASN A 263 -24.08 4.54 -4.86
N SER A 264 -25.04 3.65 -4.53
CA SER A 264 -26.06 3.14 -5.45
C SER A 264 -25.47 2.42 -6.67
N LEU A 265 -24.36 1.73 -6.47
CA LEU A 265 -23.71 0.85 -7.45
C LEU A 265 -23.74 -0.59 -6.92
N LYS A 266 -23.68 -1.54 -7.86
CA LYS A 266 -23.64 -2.98 -7.53
C LYS A 266 -22.26 -3.40 -7.09
N ARG A 267 -22.10 -4.58 -6.48
CA ARG A 267 -20.79 -5.24 -6.36
C ARG A 267 -20.05 -5.23 -7.71
N VAL A 268 -18.74 -5.07 -7.66
CA VAL A 268 -17.89 -4.98 -8.84
C VAL A 268 -17.97 -6.29 -9.65
N LYS A 269 -18.10 -6.15 -10.97
CA LYS A 269 -18.13 -7.29 -11.89
C LYS A 269 -16.70 -7.74 -12.20
N LYS A 270 -16.33 -8.97 -11.84
CA LYS A 270 -15.03 -9.56 -12.22
C LYS A 270 -14.78 -9.53 -13.73
N PHE A 271 -13.53 -9.31 -14.14
CA PHE A 271 -13.11 -9.41 -15.54
C PHE A 271 -12.63 -10.83 -15.87
N SER A 272 -13.58 -11.71 -16.20
CA SER A 272 -13.32 -13.14 -16.44
C SER A 272 -13.29 -13.55 -17.90
N ASN A 273 -13.78 -12.71 -18.82
CA ASN A 273 -13.67 -12.94 -20.26
C ASN A 273 -12.67 -11.93 -20.82
N TRP A 274 -11.46 -12.41 -21.08
CA TRP A 274 -10.31 -11.57 -21.44
C TRP A 274 -10.30 -11.09 -22.89
N ARG A 275 -11.35 -11.43 -23.65
CA ARG A 275 -11.56 -10.99 -25.03
C ARG A 275 -12.75 -10.05 -25.17
N GLU A 276 -13.49 -9.78 -24.09
CA GLU A 276 -14.58 -8.82 -24.11
C GLU A 276 -14.06 -7.37 -24.01
N PRO A 277 -14.78 -6.41 -24.62
CA PRO A 277 -14.57 -4.99 -24.36
C PRO A 277 -14.62 -4.68 -22.85
N ILE A 278 -13.75 -3.77 -22.41
CA ILE A 278 -13.75 -3.20 -21.07
C ILE A 278 -14.61 -1.93 -21.11
N PRO A 279 -15.86 -1.94 -20.61
CA PRO A 279 -16.74 -0.77 -20.71
C PRO A 279 -16.25 0.43 -19.89
N GLU A 280 -15.55 0.19 -18.77
CA GLU A 280 -15.09 1.26 -17.88
C GLU A 280 -13.91 2.03 -18.50
N ALA A 281 -14.14 3.29 -18.85
CA ALA A 281 -13.10 4.24 -19.20
C ALA A 281 -12.43 4.82 -17.95
N TYR A 282 -11.21 5.33 -18.12
CA TYR A 282 -10.56 6.14 -17.08
C TYR A 282 -9.55 7.12 -17.67
N PHE A 283 -9.63 8.39 -17.26
CA PHE A 283 -8.75 9.47 -17.70
C PHE A 283 -8.05 10.09 -16.47
N PRO A 284 -6.80 9.69 -16.18
CA PRO A 284 -6.20 9.86 -14.85
C PRO A 284 -5.85 11.31 -14.47
N LYS A 285 -5.67 12.21 -15.46
CA LYS A 285 -5.20 13.60 -15.26
C LYS A 285 -3.86 13.72 -14.52
N LEU A 286 -3.05 12.66 -14.57
CA LEU A 286 -1.70 12.64 -14.02
C LEU A 286 -0.71 12.88 -15.16
N ASP A 287 0.32 13.69 -14.89
CA ASP A 287 1.48 13.90 -15.75
C ASP A 287 2.74 13.53 -14.98
N SER A 288 3.58 12.67 -15.53
CA SER A 288 4.87 12.34 -14.91
C SER A 288 5.83 13.53 -15.00
N LEU A 289 6.35 13.96 -13.86
CA LEU A 289 7.39 14.99 -13.79
C LEU A 289 8.76 14.46 -14.23
N THR A 290 8.94 13.14 -14.27
CA THR A 290 10.16 12.50 -14.76
C THR A 290 10.16 12.42 -16.29
N SER A 291 9.10 11.86 -16.89
CA SER A 291 9.06 11.64 -18.34
C SER A 291 8.47 12.81 -19.14
N SER A 292 7.87 13.79 -18.46
CA SER A 292 7.13 14.88 -19.10
C SER A 292 6.07 14.35 -20.08
N ARG A 293 5.40 13.25 -19.69
CA ARG A 293 4.30 12.62 -20.44
C ARG A 293 3.09 12.46 -19.52
N GLY A 294 1.91 12.61 -20.12
CA GLY A 294 0.66 12.24 -19.47
C GLY A 294 0.54 10.73 -19.35
N TRP A 295 -0.05 10.26 -18.25
CA TRP A 295 -0.36 8.85 -18.09
C TRP A 295 -1.48 8.48 -19.09
N PRO A 296 -1.24 7.53 -20.02
CA PRO A 296 -2.22 7.23 -21.06
C PRO A 296 -3.59 6.85 -20.48
N PRO A 297 -4.69 7.46 -20.95
CA PRO A 297 -6.03 7.09 -20.54
C PRO A 297 -6.47 5.79 -21.21
N ARG A 298 -7.52 5.17 -20.66
CA ARG A 298 -8.25 4.09 -21.32
C ARG A 298 -9.62 4.59 -21.73
N GLN A 299 -9.90 4.67 -23.03
CA GLN A 299 -11.24 4.94 -23.54
C GLN A 299 -12.16 3.73 -23.30
N ALA A 300 -13.47 3.96 -23.27
CA ALA A 300 -14.46 2.90 -23.09
C ALA A 300 -14.36 1.84 -24.20
N ASN A 301 -14.64 0.60 -23.86
CA ASN A 301 -14.76 -0.55 -24.75
C ASN A 301 -13.48 -0.95 -25.49
N MET A 302 -12.29 -0.55 -25.00
CA MET A 302 -11.05 -1.15 -25.46
C MET A 302 -10.95 -2.63 -25.03
N GLN A 303 -10.18 -3.41 -25.78
CA GLN A 303 -9.98 -4.84 -25.54
C GLN A 303 -8.49 -5.14 -25.36
N TRP A 304 -8.18 -6.14 -24.54
CA TRP A 304 -6.82 -6.69 -24.49
C TRP A 304 -6.38 -7.14 -25.88
N GLN A 305 -5.10 -6.92 -26.15
CA GLN A 305 -4.41 -7.31 -27.37
C GLN A 305 -3.09 -7.97 -26.96
N ASP A 306 -2.60 -8.90 -27.78
CA ASP A 306 -1.31 -9.55 -27.54
C ASP A 306 -0.19 -8.50 -27.41
N LEU A 307 0.63 -8.65 -26.37
CA LEU A 307 1.72 -7.72 -26.08
C LEU A 307 2.98 -8.19 -26.79
N ASN A 308 3.54 -7.31 -27.63
CA ASN A 308 4.85 -7.50 -28.25
C ASN A 308 5.66 -6.21 -28.14
N ARG A 309 6.27 -6.02 -26.96
CA ARG A 309 7.08 -4.87 -26.58
C ARG A 309 8.43 -5.36 -26.08
N PRO A 310 9.38 -5.68 -26.98
CA PRO A 310 10.66 -6.29 -26.60
C PRO A 310 11.52 -5.38 -25.71
N VAL A 311 11.40 -4.05 -25.85
CA VAL A 311 12.08 -3.06 -24.98
C VAL A 311 11.68 -3.24 -23.52
N ASP A 312 10.41 -3.58 -23.28
CA ASP A 312 9.86 -3.76 -21.93
C ASP A 312 10.00 -5.21 -21.42
N GLY A 313 10.53 -6.12 -22.26
CA GLY A 313 10.61 -7.56 -21.98
C GLY A 313 9.26 -8.26 -22.06
N LEU A 314 8.26 -7.67 -22.73
CA LEU A 314 6.92 -8.22 -22.85
C LEU A 314 6.71 -8.86 -24.23
N ASN A 315 6.58 -10.18 -24.24
CA ASN A 315 6.11 -10.95 -25.38
C ASN A 315 5.17 -12.04 -24.85
N VAL A 316 3.89 -11.68 -24.71
CA VAL A 316 2.87 -12.51 -24.06
C VAL A 316 1.54 -12.34 -24.77
N THR A 317 0.87 -13.46 -25.03
CA THR A 317 -0.41 -13.49 -25.73
C THR A 317 -1.58 -13.74 -24.77
N ILE A 318 -2.79 -13.39 -25.19
CA ILE A 318 -4.02 -13.74 -24.46
C ILE A 318 -4.14 -15.27 -24.34
N ASN A 319 -3.64 -16.03 -25.33
CA ASN A 319 -3.61 -17.49 -25.28
C ASN A 319 -2.70 -18.03 -24.17
N ASP A 320 -1.57 -17.36 -23.88
CA ASP A 320 -0.68 -17.72 -22.77
C ASP A 320 -1.39 -17.53 -21.43
N MET A 321 -2.05 -16.39 -21.26
CA MET A 321 -2.88 -16.10 -20.10
C MET A 321 -3.95 -17.18 -19.92
N GLU A 322 -4.72 -17.49 -20.96
CA GLU A 322 -5.78 -18.50 -20.92
C GLU A 322 -5.24 -19.90 -20.59
N ARG A 323 -4.03 -20.24 -21.05
CA ARG A 323 -3.36 -21.49 -20.68
C ARG A 323 -2.98 -21.52 -19.21
N TRP A 324 -2.33 -20.48 -18.69
CA TRP A 324 -1.96 -20.39 -17.28
C TRP A 324 -3.19 -20.44 -16.38
N ARG A 325 -4.28 -19.78 -16.78
CA ARG A 325 -5.57 -19.87 -16.08
C ARG A 325 -6.07 -21.31 -15.97
N ARG A 326 -6.09 -22.06 -17.09
CA ARG A 326 -6.53 -23.47 -17.07
C ARG A 326 -5.68 -24.30 -16.12
N ASN A 327 -4.36 -24.08 -16.11
CA ASN A 327 -3.44 -24.82 -15.25
C ASN A 327 -3.68 -24.51 -13.76
N ILE A 328 -3.95 -23.25 -13.40
CA ILE A 328 -4.29 -22.86 -12.03
C ILE A 328 -5.67 -23.41 -11.63
N GLU A 329 -6.67 -23.29 -12.51
CA GLU A 329 -8.01 -23.84 -12.25
C GLU A 329 -7.97 -25.37 -12.05
N GLU A 330 -7.08 -26.08 -12.76
CA GLU A 330 -6.85 -27.52 -12.56
C GLU A 330 -6.09 -27.84 -11.26
N ALA A 331 -5.11 -27.03 -10.87
CA ALA A 331 -4.44 -27.20 -9.57
C ALA A 331 -5.44 -27.04 -8.41
N ILE A 332 -6.40 -26.12 -8.54
CA ILE A 332 -7.49 -25.93 -7.58
C ILE A 332 -8.46 -27.11 -7.61
N SER A 333 -8.82 -27.62 -8.80
CA SER A 333 -9.77 -28.73 -8.96
C SER A 333 -9.23 -30.04 -8.38
N THR A 334 -7.93 -30.30 -8.50
CA THR A 334 -7.26 -31.51 -8.01
C THR A 334 -6.70 -31.37 -6.59
N GLY A 335 -6.64 -30.13 -6.06
CA GLY A 335 -6.06 -29.82 -4.75
C GLY A 335 -4.54 -30.03 -4.68
N THR A 336 -3.87 -30.13 -5.82
CA THR A 336 -2.44 -30.40 -5.93
C THR A 336 -1.77 -29.48 -6.94
N VAL A 337 -0.53 -29.07 -6.64
CA VAL A 337 0.32 -28.29 -7.54
C VAL A 337 1.44 -29.17 -8.10
N THR A 338 1.85 -28.92 -9.33
CA THR A 338 3.00 -29.55 -9.96
C THR A 338 4.21 -28.64 -9.84
N ASN A 339 5.26 -29.12 -9.16
CA ASN A 339 6.53 -28.43 -8.99
C ASN A 339 7.35 -28.46 -10.28
N ALA A 340 8.40 -27.63 -10.36
CA ALA A 340 9.28 -27.59 -11.54
C ALA A 340 10.00 -28.91 -11.85
N ASP A 341 10.21 -29.77 -10.85
CA ASP A 341 10.82 -31.10 -11.01
C ASP A 341 9.82 -32.20 -11.44
N GLY A 342 8.55 -31.84 -11.65
CA GLY A 342 7.47 -32.76 -11.99
C GLY A 342 6.82 -33.48 -10.81
N THR A 343 7.31 -33.29 -9.58
CA THR A 343 6.64 -33.78 -8.37
C THR A 343 5.36 -33.00 -8.09
N THR A 344 4.48 -33.54 -7.24
CA THR A 344 3.28 -32.83 -6.80
C THR A 344 3.33 -32.50 -5.31
N SER A 345 2.63 -31.44 -4.93
CA SER A 345 2.47 -31.04 -3.52
C SER A 345 1.03 -30.56 -3.27
N PRO A 346 0.49 -30.67 -2.05
CA PRO A 346 -0.84 -30.15 -1.75
C PRO A 346 -0.92 -28.64 -2.00
N LEU A 347 -2.02 -28.18 -2.58
CA LEU A 347 -2.30 -26.75 -2.74
C LEU A 347 -2.80 -26.16 -1.41
N ASP A 348 -2.17 -25.08 -0.96
CA ASP A 348 -2.69 -24.18 0.06
C ASP A 348 -2.82 -22.74 -0.46
N ILE A 349 -3.42 -21.87 0.34
CA ILE A 349 -3.67 -20.48 -0.05
C ILE A 349 -2.39 -19.65 -0.20
N ASP A 350 -1.32 -19.96 0.54
CA ASP A 350 -0.05 -19.24 0.44
C ASP A 350 0.68 -19.59 -0.86
N ILE A 351 0.68 -20.87 -1.21
CA ILE A 351 1.16 -21.37 -2.50
C ILE A 351 0.33 -20.75 -3.64
N LEU A 352 -1.00 -20.74 -3.52
CA LEU A 352 -1.88 -20.16 -4.55
C LEU A 352 -1.62 -18.67 -4.76
N GLY A 353 -1.44 -17.90 -3.69
CA GLY A 353 -1.10 -16.48 -3.78
C GLY A 353 0.22 -16.24 -4.50
N ASN A 354 1.25 -17.03 -4.19
CA ASN A 354 2.55 -16.96 -4.88
C ASN A 354 2.46 -17.41 -6.36
N MET A 355 1.56 -18.33 -6.71
CA MET A 355 1.30 -18.76 -8.09
C MET A 355 0.53 -17.71 -8.91
N LEU A 356 -0.42 -17.01 -8.28
CA LEU A 356 -1.28 -16.05 -8.98
C LEU A 356 -0.57 -14.74 -9.28
N GLU A 357 0.19 -14.20 -8.32
CA GLU A 357 0.80 -12.87 -8.43
C GLU A 357 1.65 -12.70 -9.71
N ALA A 358 2.62 -13.52 -10.08
CA ALA A 358 3.31 -14.58 -9.35
C ALA A 358 4.65 -14.08 -8.79
N SER A 359 5.04 -14.57 -7.62
CA SER A 359 6.35 -14.29 -7.03
C SER A 359 7.41 -15.31 -7.44
N ILE A 360 8.69 -15.04 -7.15
CA ILE A 360 9.77 -16.02 -7.32
C ILE A 360 9.62 -17.26 -6.42
N LEU A 361 8.63 -17.27 -5.52
CA LEU A 361 8.30 -18.40 -4.65
C LEU A 361 7.25 -19.34 -5.28
N SER A 362 6.73 -19.01 -6.46
CA SER A 362 5.83 -19.90 -7.21
C SER A 362 6.50 -21.26 -7.43
N PRO A 363 5.82 -22.39 -7.15
CA PRO A 363 6.40 -23.72 -7.27
C PRO A 363 6.79 -24.09 -8.71
N ASN A 364 6.12 -23.50 -9.71
CA ASN A 364 6.40 -23.72 -11.12
C ASN A 364 5.91 -22.55 -11.99
N ARG A 365 6.78 -21.54 -12.15
CA ARG A 365 6.46 -20.33 -12.91
C ARG A 365 6.27 -20.60 -14.41
N GLU A 366 6.88 -21.63 -14.97
CA GLU A 366 6.70 -21.99 -16.38
C GLU A 366 5.28 -22.52 -16.64
N LEU A 367 4.81 -23.40 -15.74
CA LEU A 367 3.48 -24.01 -15.85
C LEU A 367 2.36 -23.03 -15.52
N TYR A 368 2.52 -22.22 -14.46
CA TYR A 368 1.45 -21.35 -13.93
C TYR A 368 1.56 -19.88 -14.33
N GLY A 369 2.69 -19.47 -14.91
CA GLY A 369 2.89 -18.11 -15.41
C GLY A 369 2.97 -17.04 -14.32
N SER A 370 2.48 -15.85 -14.65
CA SER A 370 2.41 -14.68 -13.76
C SER A 370 1.14 -13.91 -14.08
N ILE A 371 -0.02 -14.50 -13.77
CA ILE A 371 -1.31 -14.05 -14.31
C ILE A 371 -1.66 -12.65 -13.80
N HIS A 372 -1.67 -12.42 -12.49
CA HIS A 372 -2.00 -11.12 -11.91
C HIS A 372 -1.16 -10.00 -12.52
N ASN A 373 0.17 -10.13 -12.49
CA ASN A 373 1.10 -9.12 -13.00
C ASN A 373 0.90 -8.86 -14.51
N ASN A 374 0.74 -9.92 -15.32
CA ASN A 374 0.47 -9.72 -16.75
C ASN A 374 -0.90 -9.09 -17.00
N GLY A 375 -1.91 -9.35 -16.17
CA GLY A 375 -3.21 -8.67 -16.25
C GLY A 375 -3.10 -7.16 -16.09
N HIS A 376 -2.20 -6.68 -15.21
CA HIS A 376 -1.82 -5.27 -15.16
C HIS A 376 -1.19 -4.80 -16.47
N SER A 377 -0.20 -5.53 -17.00
CA SER A 377 0.49 -5.19 -18.25
C SER A 377 -0.45 -5.13 -19.47
N PHE A 378 -1.34 -6.12 -19.65
CA PHE A 378 -2.32 -6.14 -20.74
C PHE A 378 -3.28 -4.95 -20.67
N SER A 379 -3.67 -4.57 -19.46
CA SER A 379 -4.61 -3.47 -19.23
C SER A 379 -3.94 -2.11 -19.39
N ALA A 380 -2.66 -2.01 -19.01
CA ALA A 380 -1.91 -0.76 -19.07
C ALA A 380 -1.43 -0.39 -20.46
N TYR A 381 -1.11 -1.37 -21.32
CA TYR A 381 -0.70 -1.15 -22.70
C TYR A 381 -1.82 -1.31 -23.73
N ILE A 382 -3.07 -1.32 -23.27
CA ILE A 382 -4.23 -1.53 -24.15
C ILE A 382 -4.31 -0.52 -25.31
N HIS A 383 -3.71 0.67 -25.14
CA HIS A 383 -3.59 1.73 -26.15
C HIS A 383 -2.38 1.60 -27.08
N ASP A 384 -1.33 0.87 -26.69
CA ASP A 384 -0.13 0.66 -27.52
C ASP A 384 0.52 -0.71 -27.23
N PRO A 385 -0.13 -1.82 -27.58
CA PRO A 385 0.33 -3.17 -27.20
C PRO A 385 1.61 -3.62 -27.93
N THR A 386 2.04 -2.88 -28.96
CA THR A 386 3.15 -3.27 -29.84
C THR A 386 4.20 -2.17 -30.01
N HIS A 387 4.17 -1.15 -29.13
CA HIS A 387 5.12 -0.04 -29.11
C HIS A 387 5.20 0.75 -30.43
N ARG A 388 4.11 0.81 -31.19
CA ARG A 388 4.08 1.55 -32.47
C ARG A 388 3.95 3.05 -32.26
N TYR A 389 3.40 3.45 -31.13
CA TYR A 389 3.10 4.84 -30.81
C TYR A 389 4.09 5.45 -29.81
N LEU A 390 5.09 4.67 -29.39
CA LEU A 390 6.11 5.08 -28.42
C LEU A 390 5.51 5.55 -27.08
N GLU A 391 4.35 5.02 -26.72
CA GLU A 391 3.66 5.34 -25.48
C GLU A 391 4.11 4.44 -24.34
N SER A 392 4.07 4.99 -23.12
CA SER A 392 4.32 4.28 -21.87
C SER A 392 3.07 3.50 -21.42
N PHE A 393 3.06 2.98 -20.20
CA PHE A 393 1.93 2.27 -19.61
C PHE A 393 0.94 3.23 -18.91
N GLY A 394 -0.35 2.89 -18.91
CA GLY A 394 -1.36 3.58 -18.09
C GLY A 394 -1.23 3.29 -16.58
N VAL A 395 -1.99 4.03 -15.75
CA VAL A 395 -1.90 3.98 -14.27
C VAL A 395 -2.03 2.58 -13.65
N ILE A 396 -2.71 1.66 -14.32
CA ILE A 396 -2.91 0.32 -13.78
C ILE A 396 -1.60 -0.48 -13.64
N ALA A 397 -0.51 -0.09 -14.31
CA ALA A 397 0.80 -0.72 -14.17
C ALA A 397 1.77 0.06 -13.26
N ASP A 398 1.30 0.85 -12.30
CA ASP A 398 2.16 1.38 -11.23
C ASP A 398 1.46 1.22 -9.88
N GLU A 399 2.11 0.58 -8.91
CA GLU A 399 1.54 0.25 -7.61
C GLU A 399 1.09 1.48 -6.81
N ALA A 400 1.62 2.68 -7.07
CA ALA A 400 1.17 3.92 -6.42
C ALA A 400 -0.03 4.58 -7.11
N THR A 401 -0.44 4.10 -8.29
CA THR A 401 -1.53 4.72 -9.07
C THR A 401 -2.61 3.74 -9.51
N THR A 402 -2.36 2.44 -9.44
CA THR A 402 -3.23 1.39 -10.00
C THR A 402 -4.64 1.38 -9.40
N MET A 403 -4.76 1.67 -8.11
CA MET A 403 -6.05 1.69 -7.41
C MET A 403 -6.98 2.83 -7.83
N ARG A 404 -6.44 3.83 -8.56
CA ARG A 404 -7.23 4.92 -9.12
C ARG A 404 -8.16 4.46 -10.22
N ASP A 405 -7.77 3.42 -10.95
CA ASP A 405 -8.51 2.92 -12.11
C ASP A 405 -9.66 2.00 -11.69
N PRO A 406 -10.93 2.25 -12.11
CA PRO A 406 -12.04 1.33 -11.84
C PRO A 406 -11.77 -0.12 -12.27
N PHE A 407 -10.95 -0.32 -13.31
CA PHE A 407 -10.62 -1.66 -13.82
C PHE A 407 -9.71 -2.46 -12.90
N PHE A 408 -8.90 -1.80 -12.04
CA PHE A 408 -8.14 -2.49 -11.00
C PHE A 408 -9.06 -3.39 -10.16
N PHE A 409 -10.21 -2.86 -9.73
CA PHE A 409 -11.16 -3.61 -8.90
C PHE A 409 -11.84 -4.74 -9.67
N ARG A 410 -12.03 -4.60 -10.99
CA ARG A 410 -12.56 -5.68 -11.83
C ARG A 410 -11.54 -6.81 -12.01
N TRP A 411 -10.27 -6.46 -12.15
CA TRP A 411 -9.16 -7.42 -12.24
C TRP A 411 -8.98 -8.16 -10.91
N HIS A 412 -8.87 -7.43 -9.81
CA HIS A 412 -8.72 -8.04 -8.49
C HIS A 412 -9.96 -8.80 -8.01
N ALA A 413 -11.17 -8.46 -8.48
CA ALA A 413 -12.34 -9.29 -8.24
C ALA A 413 -12.27 -10.65 -8.96
N TRP A 414 -11.59 -10.74 -10.11
CA TRP A 414 -11.32 -12.03 -10.75
C TRP A 414 -10.25 -12.82 -9.99
N ILE A 415 -9.19 -12.15 -9.53
CA ILE A 415 -8.13 -12.77 -8.72
C ILE A 415 -8.69 -13.30 -7.40
N ASP A 416 -9.50 -12.50 -6.70
CA ASP A 416 -10.21 -12.95 -5.49
C ASP A 416 -11.10 -14.15 -5.79
N ASP A 417 -11.90 -14.12 -6.87
CA ASP A 417 -12.77 -15.24 -7.26
C ASP A 417 -11.99 -16.57 -7.43
N ILE A 418 -10.76 -16.53 -7.99
CA ILE A 418 -9.91 -17.72 -8.08
C ILE A 418 -9.47 -18.21 -6.69
N CYS A 419 -9.07 -17.32 -5.79
CA CYS A 419 -8.76 -17.68 -4.40
C CYS A 419 -9.99 -18.22 -3.66
N GLN A 420 -11.16 -17.62 -3.88
CA GLN A 420 -12.43 -18.08 -3.29
C GLN A 420 -12.79 -19.48 -3.79
N LYS A 421 -12.57 -19.82 -5.07
CA LYS A 421 -12.76 -21.20 -5.57
C LYS A 421 -11.93 -22.21 -4.78
N HIS A 422 -10.69 -21.88 -4.41
CA HIS A 422 -9.89 -22.75 -3.53
C HIS A 422 -10.48 -22.81 -2.11
N LYS A 423 -10.84 -21.67 -1.51
CA LYS A 423 -11.47 -21.60 -0.18
C LYS A 423 -12.84 -22.30 -0.09
N GLU A 424 -13.53 -22.44 -1.21
CA GLU A 424 -14.83 -23.11 -1.35
C GLU A 424 -14.71 -24.56 -1.82
N SER A 425 -13.50 -25.01 -2.17
CA SER A 425 -13.25 -26.38 -2.63
C SER A 425 -13.32 -27.41 -1.49
N SER A 426 -13.42 -28.69 -1.84
CA SER A 426 -13.37 -29.81 -0.90
C SER A 426 -12.04 -29.93 -0.13
N TYR A 427 -10.99 -29.21 -0.55
CA TYR A 427 -9.67 -29.23 0.08
C TYR A 427 -9.56 -28.25 1.25
N VAL A 428 -10.48 -27.29 1.36
CA VAL A 428 -10.57 -26.36 2.49
C VAL A 428 -11.85 -26.66 3.28
N ARG A 429 -11.71 -27.49 4.31
CA ARG A 429 -12.87 -27.86 5.14
C ARG A 429 -13.46 -26.64 5.88
N PRO A 430 -14.80 -26.53 6.00
CA PRO A 430 -15.44 -25.60 6.92
C PRO A 430 -14.88 -25.74 8.35
N TYR A 431 -14.94 -24.65 9.11
CA TYR A 431 -14.51 -24.69 10.50
C TYR A 431 -15.44 -25.58 11.33
N THR A 432 -14.85 -26.40 12.20
CA THR A 432 -15.62 -27.13 13.19
C THR A 432 -16.07 -26.19 14.30
N ARG A 433 -17.12 -26.60 15.02
CA ARG A 433 -17.59 -25.86 16.20
C ARG A 433 -16.46 -25.63 17.22
N SER A 434 -15.58 -26.60 17.46
CA SER A 434 -14.44 -26.46 18.38
C SER A 434 -13.38 -25.44 17.93
N GLU A 435 -13.28 -25.18 16.63
CA GLU A 435 -12.36 -24.16 16.09
C GLU A 435 -12.93 -22.75 16.22
N LEU A 436 -14.26 -22.62 16.28
CA LEU A 436 -14.98 -21.36 16.41
C LEU A 436 -15.30 -21.01 17.86
N GLU A 437 -15.58 -21.99 18.72
CA GLU A 437 -15.93 -21.76 20.11
C GLU A 437 -14.74 -21.34 20.98
N ASN A 438 -15.06 -20.64 22.06
CA ASN A 438 -14.15 -20.38 23.17
C ASN A 438 -14.88 -20.80 24.47
N PRO A 439 -14.75 -22.07 24.91
CA PRO A 439 -15.57 -22.63 25.98
C PRO A 439 -15.56 -21.81 27.28
N GLY A 440 -16.74 -21.48 27.78
CA GLY A 440 -16.93 -20.67 28.99
C GLY A 440 -16.86 -19.16 28.76
N VAL A 441 -16.53 -18.69 27.56
CA VAL A 441 -16.56 -17.27 27.19
C VAL A 441 -17.85 -16.97 26.45
N SER A 442 -18.64 -16.02 26.96
CA SER A 442 -19.90 -15.60 26.35
C SER A 442 -19.95 -14.09 26.20
N VAL A 443 -20.17 -13.59 24.98
CA VAL A 443 -20.38 -12.16 24.69
C VAL A 443 -21.81 -11.82 25.04
N THR A 444 -22.00 -10.88 25.97
CA THR A 444 -23.33 -10.48 26.44
C THR A 444 -23.86 -9.24 25.72
N SER A 445 -22.97 -8.33 25.31
CA SER A 445 -23.34 -7.23 24.42
C SER A 445 -22.14 -6.64 23.69
N VAL A 446 -22.41 -6.05 22.54
CA VAL A 446 -21.46 -5.30 21.72
C VAL A 446 -22.10 -3.97 21.37
N SER A 447 -21.36 -2.89 21.49
CA SER A 447 -21.81 -1.57 21.06
C SER A 447 -20.67 -0.72 20.55
N VAL A 448 -21.01 0.29 19.74
CA VAL A 448 -20.10 1.38 19.40
C VAL A 448 -20.62 2.69 19.95
N GLU A 449 -19.71 3.46 20.54
CA GLU A 449 -20.02 4.72 21.20
C GLU A 449 -19.14 5.84 20.62
N THR A 450 -19.79 6.88 20.13
CA THR A 450 -19.16 8.13 19.70
C THR A 450 -19.43 9.20 20.74
N GLN A 451 -18.43 9.99 21.15
CA GLN A 451 -18.63 11.03 22.14
C GLN A 451 -19.67 12.06 21.66
N GLY A 452 -20.76 12.23 22.41
CA GLY A 452 -21.87 13.10 22.04
C GLY A 452 -22.72 12.60 20.86
N GLY A 453 -22.45 11.39 20.35
CA GLY A 453 -23.20 10.74 19.29
C GLY A 453 -24.28 9.80 19.80
N GLN A 454 -25.09 9.27 18.88
CA GLN A 454 -26.07 8.23 19.19
C GLN A 454 -25.36 6.87 19.36
N PRO A 455 -25.82 6.01 20.28
CA PRO A 455 -25.31 4.64 20.38
C PRO A 455 -25.43 3.91 19.04
N ASN A 456 -24.46 3.03 18.75
CA ASN A 456 -24.44 2.21 17.54
C ASN A 456 -24.48 3.01 16.22
N THR A 457 -24.02 4.26 16.26
CA THR A 457 -23.91 5.14 15.10
C THR A 457 -22.46 5.57 14.89
N LEU A 458 -21.94 5.30 13.68
CA LEU A 458 -20.66 5.80 13.21
C LEU A 458 -20.92 7.01 12.32
N ASN A 459 -20.15 8.09 12.53
CA ASN A 459 -20.32 9.33 11.79
C ASN A 459 -19.11 9.59 10.90
N THR A 460 -19.35 9.74 9.60
CA THR A 460 -18.36 10.12 8.59
C THR A 460 -18.58 11.55 8.13
N PHE A 461 -17.54 12.18 7.59
CA PHE A 461 -17.57 13.54 7.07
C PHE A 461 -16.39 13.76 6.10
N TRP A 462 -16.32 14.93 5.47
CA TRP A 462 -15.19 15.30 4.61
C TRP A 462 -14.17 16.12 5.39
N MET A 463 -12.88 15.86 5.18
CA MET A 463 -11.79 16.63 5.78
C MET A 463 -10.88 17.19 4.69
N SER A 464 -10.48 18.46 4.81
CA SER A 464 -9.48 19.07 3.93
C SER A 464 -8.11 19.11 4.62
N SER A 465 -7.12 18.46 4.01
CA SER A 465 -5.76 18.32 4.55
C SER A 465 -4.71 18.86 3.58
N ASP A 466 -3.61 19.38 4.13
CA ASP A 466 -2.49 19.93 3.37
C ASP A 466 -1.34 18.92 3.27
N VAL A 467 -0.75 18.77 2.08
CA VAL A 467 0.50 18.03 1.83
C VAL A 467 1.52 18.98 1.19
N ASP A 468 2.79 18.90 1.59
CA ASP A 468 3.85 19.73 1.01
C ASP A 468 4.44 19.09 -0.24
N LEU A 469 4.38 19.80 -1.36
CA LEU A 469 4.89 19.36 -2.66
C LEU A 469 6.34 19.75 -2.91
N SER A 470 6.92 20.57 -2.03
CA SER A 470 8.19 21.26 -2.28
C SER A 470 9.36 20.32 -2.60
N ARG A 471 9.36 19.08 -2.06
CA ARG A 471 10.42 18.08 -2.24
C ARG A 471 10.41 17.38 -3.59
N GLY A 472 9.24 17.15 -4.17
CA GLY A 472 9.08 16.68 -5.56
C GLY A 472 9.01 17.83 -6.57
N LEU A 473 9.24 19.04 -6.07
CA LEU A 473 9.24 20.36 -6.71
C LEU A 473 10.28 20.63 -7.81
N ASP A 474 10.74 19.69 -8.63
CA ASP A 474 12.02 19.83 -9.37
C ASP A 474 12.24 21.20 -10.05
N PHE A 475 13.45 21.76 -9.83
CA PHE A 475 13.92 23.05 -10.36
C PHE A 475 13.11 24.28 -9.92
N SER A 476 12.30 24.18 -8.86
CA SER A 476 11.59 25.33 -8.27
C SER A 476 12.28 25.87 -7.02
N ASP A 477 12.04 27.14 -6.70
CA ASP A 477 12.52 27.75 -5.46
C ASP A 477 12.08 26.96 -4.21
N ARG A 478 12.91 27.01 -3.17
CA ARG A 478 12.66 26.31 -1.90
C ARG A 478 11.53 26.97 -1.10
N GLY A 479 11.14 26.30 -0.02
CA GLY A 479 10.02 26.69 0.84
C GLY A 479 8.78 25.85 0.58
N PRO A 480 7.93 25.68 1.61
CA PRO A 480 6.75 24.83 1.50
C PRO A 480 5.80 25.30 0.38
N VAL A 481 5.25 24.36 -0.38
CA VAL A 481 4.17 24.61 -1.33
C VAL A 481 3.10 23.59 -1.07
N TYR A 482 2.03 24.01 -0.40
CA TYR A 482 1.00 23.10 0.05
C TYR A 482 -0.06 22.89 -1.03
N ALA A 483 -0.46 21.63 -1.22
CA ALA A 483 -1.71 21.29 -1.86
C ALA A 483 -2.73 20.83 -0.83
N ARG A 484 -3.94 21.39 -0.88
CA ARG A 484 -5.07 21.06 -0.01
C ARG A 484 -6.01 20.12 -0.74
N PHE A 485 -6.09 18.88 -0.30
CA PHE A 485 -7.00 17.87 -0.84
C PHE A 485 -8.12 17.55 0.15
N THR A 486 -9.26 17.09 -0.37
CA THR A 486 -10.40 16.67 0.45
C THR A 486 -10.51 15.15 0.45
N HIS A 487 -10.60 14.54 1.62
CA HIS A 487 -10.71 13.09 1.79
C HIS A 487 -11.82 12.73 2.79
N LEU A 488 -12.27 11.47 2.77
CA LEU A 488 -13.22 10.96 3.77
C LEU A 488 -12.56 10.95 5.15
N ASN A 489 -13.35 11.13 6.20
CA ASN A 489 -12.92 10.91 7.57
C ASN A 489 -14.08 10.41 8.45
N ASN A 490 -13.77 9.94 9.66
CA ASN A 490 -14.73 9.45 10.64
C ASN A 490 -14.50 10.10 12.01
N ARG A 491 -15.58 10.29 12.78
CA ARG A 491 -15.49 10.74 14.17
C ARG A 491 -14.89 9.63 15.03
N PRO A 492 -13.97 9.94 15.96
CA PRO A 492 -13.44 8.94 16.87
C PRO A 492 -14.55 8.25 17.66
N PHE A 493 -14.47 6.94 17.79
CA PHE A 493 -15.44 6.12 18.50
C PHE A 493 -14.70 5.03 19.28
N ARG A 494 -15.43 4.32 20.14
CA ARG A 494 -14.92 3.15 20.87
C ARG A 494 -15.88 1.97 20.74
N TYR A 495 -15.32 0.77 20.73
CA TYR A 495 -16.07 -0.46 20.95
C TYR A 495 -16.21 -0.69 22.45
N VAL A 496 -17.40 -1.08 22.89
CA VAL A 496 -17.65 -1.55 24.26
C VAL A 496 -18.24 -2.96 24.16
N ILE A 497 -17.49 -3.95 24.65
CA ILE A 497 -17.80 -5.36 24.53
C ILE A 497 -17.90 -5.93 25.94
N ASN A 498 -19.11 -6.38 26.32
CA ASN A 498 -19.35 -7.03 27.60
C ASN A 498 -19.31 -8.55 27.43
N VAL A 499 -18.59 -9.20 28.33
CA VAL A 499 -18.25 -10.62 28.23
C VAL A 499 -18.40 -11.25 29.61
N ASN A 500 -18.99 -12.43 29.68
CA ASN A 500 -18.98 -13.26 30.87
C ASN A 500 -18.08 -14.48 30.63
N ASN A 501 -17.10 -14.68 31.51
CA ASN A 501 -16.14 -15.78 31.46
C ASN A 501 -16.36 -16.73 32.63
N THR A 502 -17.08 -17.82 32.41
CA THR A 502 -17.27 -18.91 33.38
C THR A 502 -16.21 -20.01 33.23
N GLY A 503 -15.30 -19.88 32.25
CA GLY A 503 -14.28 -20.86 31.91
C GLY A 503 -12.91 -20.60 32.50
N MET A 504 -11.93 -21.32 31.95
CA MET A 504 -10.52 -21.25 32.34
C MET A 504 -9.70 -20.30 31.47
N ALA A 505 -10.30 -19.72 30.42
CA ALA A 505 -9.62 -18.76 29.55
C ALA A 505 -9.08 -17.58 30.37
N ARG A 506 -7.82 -17.21 30.10
CA ARG A 506 -7.14 -16.05 30.70
C ARG A 506 -6.75 -15.00 29.68
N ARG A 507 -6.77 -15.35 28.39
CA ARG A 507 -6.57 -14.47 27.25
C ARG A 507 -7.54 -14.87 26.14
N THR A 508 -7.86 -13.92 25.27
CA THR A 508 -8.63 -14.15 24.05
C THR A 508 -8.16 -13.19 22.98
N THR A 509 -8.35 -13.57 21.72
CA THR A 509 -8.21 -12.63 20.60
C THR A 509 -9.59 -12.08 20.25
N VAL A 510 -9.75 -10.78 20.38
CA VAL A 510 -10.94 -10.06 19.91
C VAL A 510 -10.77 -9.79 18.43
N ARG A 511 -11.78 -10.15 17.63
CA ARG A 511 -11.82 -9.94 16.17
C ARG A 511 -13.09 -9.18 15.84
N ILE A 512 -12.95 -8.05 15.14
CA ILE A 512 -14.06 -7.14 14.85
C ILE A 512 -14.20 -6.99 13.35
N PHE A 513 -15.41 -7.23 12.84
CA PHE A 513 -15.75 -7.04 11.44
C PHE A 513 -17.06 -6.26 11.29
N ILE A 514 -17.23 -5.56 10.17
CA ILE A 514 -18.53 -5.00 9.79
C ILE A 514 -18.88 -5.40 8.35
N ALA A 515 -20.16 -5.50 8.04
CA ALA A 515 -20.64 -5.70 6.67
C ALA A 515 -21.96 -4.95 6.43
N PRO A 516 -22.26 -4.53 5.18
CA PRO A 516 -23.57 -3.96 4.83
C PRO A 516 -24.68 -4.96 5.14
N LYS A 517 -25.75 -4.55 5.82
CA LYS A 517 -26.82 -5.47 6.25
C LYS A 517 -27.63 -6.05 5.09
N PHE A 518 -27.72 -5.31 3.98
CA PHE A 518 -28.52 -5.68 2.81
C PHE A 518 -27.70 -5.61 1.54
N ASP A 519 -28.10 -6.43 0.55
CA ASP A 519 -27.51 -6.44 -0.79
C ASP A 519 -28.04 -5.31 -1.70
N GLU A 520 -27.64 -5.31 -2.97
CA GLU A 520 -28.07 -4.33 -3.96
C GLU A 520 -29.59 -4.24 -4.15
N ARG A 521 -30.32 -5.31 -3.78
CA ARG A 521 -31.77 -5.44 -3.92
C ARG A 521 -32.50 -5.04 -2.63
N ASN A 522 -31.76 -4.57 -1.63
CA ASN A 522 -32.23 -4.33 -0.27
C ASN A 522 -32.79 -5.60 0.39
N LEU A 523 -32.19 -6.77 0.10
CA LEU A 523 -32.54 -8.06 0.69
C LEU A 523 -31.44 -8.53 1.65
N ALA A 524 -31.83 -9.34 2.62
CA ALA A 524 -30.88 -10.00 3.52
C ALA A 524 -29.97 -10.96 2.74
N TRP A 525 -28.72 -11.07 3.19
CA TRP A 525 -27.71 -11.89 2.51
C TRP A 525 -27.82 -13.38 2.84
N ALA A 526 -27.44 -14.22 1.88
CA ALA A 526 -26.92 -15.54 2.20
C ALA A 526 -25.51 -15.40 2.76
N LEU A 527 -25.16 -16.14 3.82
CA LEU A 527 -23.85 -16.06 4.47
C LEU A 527 -22.69 -16.39 3.53
N SER A 528 -22.91 -17.26 2.53
CA SER A 528 -21.92 -17.59 1.49
C SER A 528 -21.44 -16.38 0.69
N ASP A 529 -22.33 -15.40 0.49
CA ASP A 529 -22.02 -14.12 -0.14
C ASP A 529 -21.61 -13.08 0.91
N HIS A 530 -22.35 -13.01 2.02
CA HIS A 530 -22.15 -12.02 3.07
C HIS A 530 -20.74 -12.09 3.68
N ARG A 531 -20.20 -13.31 3.85
CA ARG A 531 -18.84 -13.54 4.39
C ARG A 531 -17.76 -12.79 3.61
N LYS A 532 -17.96 -12.59 2.30
CA LYS A 532 -17.03 -11.89 1.40
C LYS A 532 -17.15 -10.36 1.48
N MET A 533 -18.16 -9.85 2.20
CA MET A 533 -18.40 -8.42 2.41
C MET A 533 -18.00 -7.95 3.80
N PHE A 534 -17.68 -8.87 4.72
CA PHE A 534 -17.17 -8.53 6.04
C PHE A 534 -15.77 -7.93 5.93
N ILE A 535 -15.64 -6.69 6.39
CA ILE A 535 -14.36 -5.99 6.44
C ILE A 535 -13.79 -6.04 7.85
N GLU A 536 -12.51 -6.45 7.97
CA GLU A 536 -11.82 -6.43 9.26
C GLU A 536 -11.64 -4.98 9.73
N MET A 537 -12.06 -4.71 10.96
CA MET A 537 -11.98 -3.41 11.61
C MET A 537 -10.92 -3.36 12.70
N ASP A 538 -10.68 -4.48 13.40
CA ASP A 538 -9.64 -4.59 14.42
C ASP A 538 -9.40 -6.06 14.80
N ARG A 539 -8.18 -6.38 15.22
CA ARG A 539 -7.81 -7.66 15.83
C ARG A 539 -6.74 -7.45 16.91
N PHE A 540 -7.07 -7.83 18.15
CA PHE A 540 -6.17 -7.61 19.28
C PHE A 540 -6.37 -8.64 20.39
N VAL A 541 -5.32 -8.89 21.16
CA VAL A 541 -5.33 -9.84 22.29
C VAL A 541 -5.61 -9.09 23.58
N VAL A 542 -6.50 -9.63 24.42
CA VAL A 542 -6.80 -9.08 25.75
C VAL A 542 -6.73 -10.15 26.84
N PRO A 543 -6.35 -9.77 28.08
CA PRO A 543 -6.58 -10.62 29.24
C PRO A 543 -8.07 -10.76 29.52
N LEU A 544 -8.48 -11.91 30.04
CA LEU A 544 -9.84 -12.19 30.53
C LEU A 544 -9.79 -12.64 31.98
N ASN A 545 -10.54 -11.94 32.84
CA ASN A 545 -10.78 -12.35 34.22
C ASN A 545 -11.95 -13.32 34.30
N ALA A 546 -12.08 -14.06 35.40
CA ALA A 546 -13.28 -14.86 35.67
C ALA A 546 -14.48 -13.94 35.97
N GLY A 547 -15.67 -14.33 35.52
CA GLY A 547 -16.89 -13.54 35.64
C GLY A 547 -17.01 -12.45 34.57
N GLN A 548 -17.59 -11.31 34.94
CA GLN A 548 -17.89 -10.23 34.00
C GLN A 548 -16.63 -9.43 33.65
N ASN A 549 -16.48 -9.13 32.36
CA ASN A 549 -15.43 -8.28 31.80
C ASN A 549 -16.08 -7.25 30.88
N THR A 550 -15.57 -6.02 30.91
CA THR A 550 -15.90 -4.97 29.94
C THR A 550 -14.64 -4.58 29.21
N ILE A 551 -14.59 -4.91 27.92
CA ILE A 551 -13.47 -4.56 27.04
C ILE A 551 -13.84 -3.26 26.32
N THR A 552 -12.99 -2.26 26.46
CA THR A 552 -13.09 -1.00 25.71
C THR A 552 -11.91 -0.88 24.76
N ARG A 553 -12.19 -0.52 23.50
CA ARG A 553 -11.17 -0.39 22.45
C ARG A 553 -11.42 0.84 21.62
N LEU A 554 -10.45 1.74 21.49
CA LEU A 554 -10.59 2.96 20.69
C LEU A 554 -10.42 2.64 19.20
N SER A 555 -11.15 3.35 18.33
CA SER A 555 -11.00 3.19 16.87
C SER A 555 -9.60 3.60 16.37
N THR A 556 -8.89 4.44 17.12
CA THR A 556 -7.51 4.87 16.82
C THR A 556 -6.44 3.84 17.19
N GLU A 557 -6.83 2.73 17.84
CA GLU A 557 -5.92 1.66 18.21
C GLU A 557 -5.97 0.46 17.25
N SER A 558 -6.74 0.57 16.16
CA SER A 558 -6.99 -0.52 15.21
C SER A 558 -5.69 -1.14 14.69
N SER A 559 -5.63 -2.47 14.65
CA SER A 559 -4.53 -3.22 14.04
C SER A 559 -4.50 -3.17 12.51
N VAL A 560 -5.52 -2.57 11.88
CA VAL A 560 -5.66 -2.46 10.43
C VAL A 560 -5.01 -1.18 9.90
N THR A 561 -4.94 -0.13 10.72
CA THR A 561 -4.68 1.23 10.26
C THR A 561 -3.40 1.83 10.81
N ILE A 562 -2.92 2.86 10.11
CA ILE A 562 -1.88 3.78 10.57
C ILE A 562 -2.45 5.20 10.70
N PRO A 563 -1.93 6.01 11.62
CA PRO A 563 -2.43 7.37 11.84
C PRO A 563 -2.06 8.31 10.68
N PHE A 564 -2.81 9.40 10.52
CA PHE A 564 -2.64 10.39 9.43
C PHE A 564 -1.19 10.90 9.33
N GLU A 565 -0.56 11.18 10.47
CA GLU A 565 0.84 11.63 10.55
C GLU A 565 1.85 10.60 10.03
N GLN A 566 1.55 9.31 10.11
CA GLN A 566 2.40 8.24 9.59
C GLN A 566 2.17 8.06 8.08
N THR A 567 0.95 8.33 7.59
CA THR A 567 0.62 8.29 6.17
C THR A 567 1.17 9.50 5.38
N PHE A 568 1.06 10.72 5.92
CA PHE A 568 1.25 11.95 5.14
C PHE A 568 2.37 12.88 5.61
N ARG A 569 2.84 12.77 6.86
CA ARG A 569 3.76 13.76 7.39
C ARG A 569 5.20 13.32 7.21
N ASP A 570 6.05 14.29 6.92
CA ASP A 570 7.49 14.16 7.08
C ASP A 570 7.85 13.69 8.50
N LEU A 571 8.23 12.41 8.57
CA LEU A 571 8.64 11.71 9.78
C LEU A 571 9.93 12.31 10.38
N SER A 572 10.64 13.20 9.65
CA SER A 572 11.79 13.94 10.17
C SER A 572 11.42 14.86 11.36
N VAL A 573 10.21 15.42 11.38
CA VAL A 573 9.76 16.34 12.46
C VAL A 573 9.57 15.58 13.78
N GLN A 574 9.19 14.30 13.73
CA GLN A 574 9.08 13.45 14.92
C GLN A 574 10.44 12.96 15.43
N SER A 575 11.44 12.85 14.53
CA SER A 575 12.80 12.42 14.90
C SER A 575 13.55 13.41 15.80
N ASN A 576 13.04 14.64 15.95
CA ASN A 576 13.58 15.67 16.84
C ASN A 576 12.92 15.71 18.23
N ASP A 577 12.00 14.79 18.58
CA ASP A 577 11.47 14.68 19.96
C ASP A 577 12.41 13.80 20.81
N PRO A 578 13.20 14.38 21.74
CA PRO A 578 14.14 13.63 22.59
C PRO A 578 13.47 12.61 23.53
N ARG A 579 12.13 12.55 23.57
CA ARG A 579 11.35 11.57 24.36
C ARG A 579 11.04 10.26 23.62
N ARG A 580 11.40 10.12 22.34
CA ARG A 580 11.19 8.89 21.54
C ARG A 580 12.52 8.35 20.97
N PRO A 581 13.34 7.66 21.78
CA PRO A 581 14.72 7.29 21.42
C PRO A 581 14.85 6.12 20.43
N ASN A 582 13.78 5.38 20.11
CA ASN A 582 13.87 4.22 19.21
C ASN A 582 13.51 4.62 17.78
N LEU A 583 14.50 4.88 16.93
CA LEU A 583 14.29 5.23 15.50
C LEU A 583 14.36 4.01 14.56
N ALA A 584 14.66 2.81 15.09
CA ALA A 584 15.11 1.63 14.34
C ALA A 584 14.04 0.88 13.54
N GLU A 585 12.78 1.31 13.64
CA GLU A 585 11.62 0.57 13.11
C GLU A 585 10.82 1.39 12.09
N PHE A 586 11.29 2.60 11.73
CA PHE A 586 10.57 3.64 11.00
C PHE A 586 10.17 3.30 9.54
N ASN A 587 10.90 2.41 8.85
CA ASN A 587 10.73 2.17 7.42
C ASN A 587 9.60 1.22 7.04
N PHE A 588 9.15 0.38 7.98
CA PHE A 588 7.98 -0.49 7.78
C PHE A 588 6.66 0.24 8.08
N CYS A 589 6.75 1.36 8.80
CA CYS A 589 5.59 2.11 9.31
C CYS A 589 4.73 2.71 8.19
N GLY A 590 5.24 2.91 6.98
CA GLY A 590 4.42 3.39 5.86
C GLY A 590 3.34 2.39 5.41
N CYS A 591 3.50 1.10 5.71
CA CYS A 591 2.50 0.09 5.39
C CYS A 591 1.37 0.09 6.44
N GLY A 592 0.17 0.47 6.00
CA GLY A 592 -1.07 0.23 6.74
C GLY A 592 -2.24 1.02 6.14
N TRP A 593 -3.47 0.57 6.38
CA TRP A 593 -4.65 1.26 5.87
C TRP A 593 -4.77 2.66 6.49
N PRO A 594 -5.14 3.71 5.75
CA PRO A 594 -5.25 5.03 6.36
C PRO A 594 -6.40 5.08 7.38
N GLN A 595 -6.13 5.59 8.59
CA GLN A 595 -7.12 5.70 9.68
C GLN A 595 -8.41 6.41 9.25
N HIS A 596 -8.31 7.43 8.39
CA HIS A 596 -9.47 8.20 7.94
C HIS A 596 -10.41 7.38 7.03
N MET A 597 -9.94 6.26 6.46
CA MET A 597 -10.71 5.30 5.65
C MET A 597 -11.08 4.03 6.43
N LEU A 598 -10.92 3.99 7.76
CA LEU A 598 -11.28 2.82 8.57
C LEU A 598 -12.75 2.43 8.36
N VAL A 599 -13.64 3.41 8.42
CA VAL A 599 -15.10 3.26 8.32
C VAL A 599 -15.56 3.59 6.90
N PRO A 600 -16.45 2.78 6.29
CA PRO A 600 -17.04 3.10 5.00
C PRO A 600 -17.75 4.45 4.98
N LYS A 601 -17.90 5.10 3.83
CA LYS A 601 -18.55 6.43 3.74
C LYS A 601 -19.96 6.44 4.32
N GLY A 602 -20.74 5.38 4.09
CA GLY A 602 -22.17 5.36 4.42
C GLY A 602 -22.97 6.36 3.58
N THR A 603 -24.14 6.75 4.08
CA THR A 603 -25.08 7.66 3.41
C THR A 603 -25.59 8.73 4.36
N GLU A 604 -26.12 9.85 3.84
CA GLU A 604 -26.70 10.91 4.68
C GLU A 604 -27.92 10.42 5.47
N ALA A 605 -28.73 9.54 4.88
CA ALA A 605 -29.86 8.89 5.57
C ALA A 605 -29.39 7.94 6.69
N GLY A 606 -28.21 7.34 6.53
CA GLY A 606 -27.68 6.28 7.38
C GLY A 606 -27.71 4.94 6.65
N ALA A 607 -26.55 4.34 6.45
CA ALA A 607 -26.40 3.01 5.88
C ALA A 607 -26.45 1.96 7.00
N ALA A 608 -27.29 0.94 6.84
CA ALA A 608 -27.42 -0.15 7.82
C ALA A 608 -26.30 -1.17 7.65
N TYR A 609 -25.57 -1.43 8.72
CA TYR A 609 -24.45 -2.37 8.79
C TYR A 609 -24.64 -3.32 9.97
N GLN A 610 -24.01 -4.49 9.89
CA GLN A 610 -23.92 -5.43 11.00
C GLN A 610 -22.48 -5.44 11.53
N LEU A 611 -22.33 -5.15 12.82
CA LEU A 611 -21.09 -5.26 13.58
C LEU A 611 -21.00 -6.66 14.19
N PHE A 612 -19.98 -7.40 13.78
CA PHE A 612 -19.66 -8.72 14.29
C PHE A 612 -18.41 -8.64 15.16
N VAL A 613 -18.48 -9.24 16.35
CA VAL A 613 -17.34 -9.38 17.26
C VAL A 613 -17.20 -10.84 17.66
N MET A 614 -15.97 -11.35 17.65
CA MET A 614 -15.65 -12.70 18.10
C MET A 614 -14.52 -12.67 19.11
N LEU A 615 -14.66 -13.42 20.21
CA LEU A 615 -13.60 -13.71 21.17
C LEU A 615 -13.09 -15.13 20.95
N SER A 616 -12.06 -15.29 20.12
CA SER A 616 -11.50 -16.61 19.79
C SER A 616 -10.55 -17.13 20.86
N ASN A 617 -10.41 -18.47 20.91
CA ASN A 617 -9.52 -19.14 21.85
C ASN A 617 -8.05 -18.83 21.53
N TYR A 618 -7.39 -18.12 22.45
CA TYR A 618 -6.01 -17.68 22.30
C TYR A 618 -5.02 -18.83 22.03
N ASP A 619 -5.24 -20.01 22.62
CA ASP A 619 -4.36 -21.18 22.43
C ASP A 619 -4.34 -21.68 20.97
N LEU A 620 -5.41 -21.39 20.23
CA LEU A 620 -5.50 -21.70 18.81
C LEU A 620 -4.92 -20.61 17.91
N ASP A 621 -4.84 -19.38 18.42
CA ASP A 621 -4.48 -18.16 17.68
C ASP A 621 -3.02 -17.77 17.86
N SER A 622 -2.43 -18.02 19.04
CA SER A 622 -1.12 -17.51 19.43
C SER A 622 0.01 -18.06 18.56
N VAL A 623 0.98 -17.19 18.28
CA VAL A 623 2.23 -17.55 17.60
C VAL A 623 3.37 -17.37 18.57
N GLU A 624 4.08 -18.44 18.90
CA GLU A 624 5.28 -18.39 19.75
C GLU A 624 6.41 -17.72 18.97
N GLN A 625 6.75 -16.51 19.39
CA GLN A 625 7.90 -15.73 18.94
C GLN A 625 8.36 -14.81 20.08
N PRO A 626 9.64 -14.41 20.14
CA PRO A 626 10.11 -13.50 21.18
C PRO A 626 9.23 -12.25 21.24
N ASP A 627 8.91 -11.80 22.46
CA ASP A 627 8.28 -10.49 22.64
C ASP A 627 9.17 -9.46 21.92
N GLY A 628 8.61 -8.84 20.88
CA GLY A 628 9.35 -7.84 20.11
C GLY A 628 9.81 -6.72 21.03
N SER A 629 10.90 -6.05 20.67
CA SER A 629 11.20 -4.73 21.20
C SER A 629 9.94 -3.87 21.12
N GLN A 630 9.64 -3.07 22.17
CA GLN A 630 8.57 -2.08 22.10
C GLN A 630 8.83 -1.20 20.87
N LEU A 631 7.98 -1.34 19.86
CA LEU A 631 8.21 -0.65 18.60
C LEU A 631 7.90 0.84 18.71
N SER A 632 8.62 1.65 17.93
CA SER A 632 8.46 3.11 17.96
C SER A 632 7.32 3.67 17.13
N CYS A 633 6.69 2.85 16.28
CA CYS A 633 5.54 3.22 15.45
C CYS A 633 4.39 2.22 15.55
N VAL A 634 3.20 2.62 15.07
CA VAL A 634 2.02 1.75 15.05
C VAL A 634 2.19 0.72 13.93
N GLU A 635 2.20 -0.57 14.27
CA GLU A 635 2.22 -1.68 13.31
C GLU A 635 0.79 -2.06 12.90
N ALA A 636 0.41 -1.77 11.64
CA ALA A 636 -0.84 -2.22 11.04
C ALA A 636 -0.78 -3.70 10.63
N SER A 637 -0.59 -4.57 11.61
CA SER A 637 -0.26 -5.98 11.40
C SER A 637 -1.32 -6.80 10.65
N SER A 638 -2.59 -6.34 10.60
CA SER A 638 -3.64 -7.06 9.87
C SER A 638 -3.34 -7.17 8.37
N PHE A 639 -2.89 -6.08 7.72
CA PHE A 639 -2.56 -6.06 6.29
C PHE A 639 -1.06 -6.10 6.01
N CYS A 640 -0.23 -5.73 6.96
CA CYS A 640 1.21 -5.59 6.75
C CYS A 640 2.03 -6.65 7.47
N GLY A 641 1.44 -7.48 8.34
CA GLY A 641 2.21 -8.41 9.18
C GLY A 641 3.15 -7.66 10.13
N LEU A 642 4.25 -8.30 10.51
CA LEU A 642 5.26 -7.72 11.41
C LEU A 642 6.63 -7.77 10.73
N LYS A 643 7.41 -6.69 10.84
CA LYS A 643 8.75 -6.64 10.26
C LYS A 643 9.62 -7.74 10.86
N ASP A 644 10.28 -8.52 10.00
CA ASP A 644 11.24 -9.59 10.36
C ASP A 644 10.68 -10.64 11.36
N ARG A 645 9.35 -10.78 11.43
CA ARG A 645 8.63 -11.64 12.38
C ARG A 645 7.53 -12.41 11.66
N LYS A 646 6.96 -13.42 12.35
CA LYS A 646 5.80 -14.15 11.85
C LYS A 646 4.54 -13.29 11.97
N TYR A 647 3.60 -13.51 11.06
CA TYR A 647 2.27 -12.93 11.15
C TYR A 647 1.65 -13.29 12.52
N PRO A 648 1.12 -12.34 13.30
CA PRO A 648 0.88 -12.52 14.74
C PRO A 648 -0.42 -13.28 15.08
N ASP A 649 -0.93 -14.08 14.14
CA ASP A 649 -2.15 -14.86 14.28
C ASP A 649 -2.03 -16.14 13.46
N ARG A 650 -2.08 -17.30 14.13
CA ARG A 650 -1.95 -18.60 13.47
C ARG A 650 -3.18 -18.95 12.62
N ARG A 651 -4.32 -18.30 12.85
CA ARG A 651 -5.52 -18.53 12.04
C ARG A 651 -5.31 -18.07 10.61
N ALA A 652 -6.10 -18.64 9.70
CA ALA A 652 -6.15 -18.14 8.33
C ALA A 652 -6.56 -16.66 8.34
N MET A 653 -5.94 -15.87 7.48
CA MET A 653 -6.27 -14.45 7.38
C MET A 653 -7.72 -14.30 6.88
N GLY A 654 -8.52 -13.50 7.59
CA GLY A 654 -9.97 -13.40 7.39
C GLY A 654 -10.81 -14.34 8.26
N PHE A 655 -10.22 -15.11 9.16
CA PHE A 655 -10.96 -15.91 10.14
C PHE A 655 -11.95 -15.03 10.95
N PRO A 656 -13.25 -15.41 11.05
CA PRO A 656 -13.81 -16.72 10.69
C PRO A 656 -14.51 -16.79 9.31
N PHE A 657 -14.41 -15.75 8.48
CA PHE A 657 -15.19 -15.58 7.24
C PHE A 657 -14.44 -15.98 5.95
N ASP A 658 -13.17 -16.38 6.05
CA ASP A 658 -12.35 -16.79 4.89
C ASP A 658 -12.89 -18.03 4.17
N ARG A 659 -13.75 -18.82 4.82
CA ARG A 659 -14.35 -20.04 4.25
C ARG A 659 -15.86 -20.13 4.50
N PRO A 660 -16.59 -20.91 3.69
CA PRO A 660 -18.02 -21.14 3.89
C PRO A 660 -18.34 -21.83 5.23
N SER A 661 -19.50 -21.51 5.79
CA SER A 661 -20.09 -22.26 6.90
C SER A 661 -20.86 -23.48 6.38
N SER A 662 -20.79 -24.59 7.12
CA SER A 662 -21.61 -25.79 6.86
C SER A 662 -22.87 -25.86 7.72
N THR A 663 -22.99 -25.02 8.76
CA THR A 663 -24.05 -25.11 9.77
C THR A 663 -24.98 -23.89 9.79
N ALA A 664 -24.63 -22.82 9.08
CA ALA A 664 -25.40 -21.57 9.06
C ALA A 664 -25.50 -21.02 7.64
N THR A 665 -26.69 -20.53 7.28
CA THR A 665 -26.99 -19.95 5.96
C THR A 665 -27.12 -18.43 5.99
N ASN A 666 -27.20 -17.83 7.18
CA ASN A 666 -27.22 -16.39 7.45
C ASN A 666 -26.30 -16.08 8.65
N ILE A 667 -26.07 -14.79 8.93
CA ILE A 667 -25.13 -14.38 9.99
C ILE A 667 -25.69 -14.62 11.39
N GLU A 668 -27.01 -14.51 11.57
CA GLU A 668 -27.68 -14.70 12.85
C GLU A 668 -27.53 -16.15 13.34
N ASP A 669 -27.67 -17.13 12.45
CA ASP A 669 -27.48 -18.56 12.73
C ASP A 669 -26.01 -18.95 12.93
N PHE A 670 -25.07 -18.12 12.47
CA PHE A 670 -23.63 -18.35 12.64
C PHE A 670 -23.14 -18.00 14.04
N ILE A 671 -23.90 -17.21 14.81
CA ILE A 671 -23.49 -16.68 16.12
C ILE A 671 -23.40 -17.80 17.16
N LEU A 672 -22.21 -17.92 17.77
CA LEU A 672 -21.92 -18.78 18.92
C LEU A 672 -21.83 -17.94 20.20
N PRO A 673 -21.80 -18.55 21.41
CA PRO A 673 -21.75 -17.79 22.66
C PRO A 673 -20.60 -16.78 22.74
N ASN A 674 -19.42 -17.10 22.20
CA ASN A 674 -18.26 -16.20 22.17
C ASN A 674 -18.30 -15.16 21.04
N MET A 675 -19.42 -15.02 20.35
CA MET A 675 -19.64 -14.06 19.27
C MET A 675 -20.80 -13.11 19.62
N GLY A 676 -20.73 -11.87 19.15
CA GLY A 676 -21.78 -10.88 19.26
C GLY A 676 -22.07 -10.24 17.92
N LEU A 677 -23.35 -9.95 17.67
CA LEU A 677 -23.83 -9.27 16.47
C LEU A 677 -24.66 -8.05 16.89
N GLN A 678 -24.37 -6.90 16.32
CA GLN A 678 -25.05 -5.64 16.62
C GLN A 678 -25.35 -4.89 15.33
N ASP A 679 -26.60 -4.48 15.13
CA ASP A 679 -26.93 -3.54 14.06
C ASP A 679 -26.32 -2.16 14.38
N ILE A 680 -25.62 -1.58 13.41
CA ILE A 680 -25.06 -0.24 13.48
C ILE A 680 -25.49 0.59 12.27
N THR A 681 -25.45 1.91 12.40
CA THR A 681 -25.73 2.84 11.30
C THR A 681 -24.49 3.67 10.99
N ILE A 682 -24.12 3.77 9.71
CA ILE A 682 -23.05 4.66 9.25
C ILE A 682 -23.68 5.87 8.56
N ARG A 683 -23.55 7.06 9.16
CA ARG A 683 -24.15 8.29 8.67
C ARG A 683 -23.11 9.31 8.22
N LEU A 684 -23.21 9.71 6.96
CA LEU A 684 -22.41 10.80 6.40
C LEU A 684 -22.99 12.16 6.79
N SER A 685 -22.19 12.99 7.44
CA SER A 685 -22.40 14.43 7.50
C SER A 685 -21.70 15.05 6.29
N ASN A 686 -22.47 15.55 5.33
CA ASN A 686 -21.92 16.12 4.09
C ASN A 686 -21.39 17.55 4.30
N THR A 687 -20.42 17.66 5.21
CA THR A 687 -19.76 18.88 5.65
C THR A 687 -18.26 18.67 5.52
N THR A 688 -17.54 19.71 5.11
CA THR A 688 -16.07 19.68 5.01
C THR A 688 -15.46 20.45 6.18
N GLU A 689 -14.52 19.82 6.88
CA GLU A 689 -13.80 20.43 8.00
C GLU A 689 -12.30 20.53 7.69
N PRO A 690 -11.64 21.64 8.07
CA PRO A 690 -10.20 21.72 7.96
C PRO A 690 -9.55 20.75 8.94
N ASN A 691 -8.53 20.02 8.49
CA ASN A 691 -7.74 19.20 9.37
C ASN A 691 -7.07 20.10 10.44
N PRO A 692 -7.27 19.83 11.75
CA PRO A 692 -6.65 20.60 12.82
C PRO A 692 -5.10 20.62 12.77
N ARG A 693 -4.51 19.71 11.99
CA ARG A 693 -3.07 19.55 11.80
C ARG A 693 -2.52 20.36 10.62
N ASN A 694 -3.36 21.02 9.83
CA ASN A 694 -2.89 21.88 8.75
C ASN A 694 -1.95 22.97 9.29
N PRO A 695 -0.90 23.35 8.53
CA PRO A 695 -0.04 24.47 8.89
C PRO A 695 -0.88 25.71 9.18
N ARG A 696 -0.63 26.37 10.31
CA ARG A 696 -1.27 27.66 10.62
C ARG A 696 -0.63 28.73 9.74
N THR A 697 -1.40 29.21 8.78
CA THR A 697 -1.11 30.48 8.10
C THR A 697 -1.41 31.60 9.09
N ASN A 698 -0.40 32.14 9.77
CA ASN A 698 -0.54 33.37 10.56
C ASN A 698 -0.74 34.57 9.65
#